data_AF-A0A7R8ANE8-F1
#
_entry.id   AF-A0A7R8ANE8-F1
#
_cell.length_a   1.000
_cell.length_b   1.000
_cell.length_c   1.000
_cell.angle_alpha   90.00
_cell.angle_beta   90.00
_cell.angle_gamma   90.00
#
_symmetry.space_group_name_H-M   'P 1'
#
loop_
_entity.id
_entity.type
_entity.pdbx_description
1 polymer ?
#
loop_
_entity_poly.entity_id
_entity_poly.type
_entity_poly.pdbx_seq_one_letter_code
_entity_poly.pdbx_strand_id
1 'polypeptide(L)'
;MDSEHGVSHTEALLAWVNSFDLVGEPKQLVELSDGRIIWDILHDIDPERFPDVTDPKKSNLENLVTIHGRLQYNILDLRKSEGWPRGLDPEPNLIEFAENNSARDAEKLLKLVFFAATITAKGNTASYETYGDAIQKLDSPIQESLQDFLENVEEGQYELDDLARESRESQLVKTIEELKQENSVLREKYDEKDRRVAELEYTENNMKQDLEFLRERIDLLKSGKGEFSKRDFDQKTEEIATLEEQLFIASEQNGKLSIRIDELLREAKDYQAVRDKLDIEKNNYVNANRNAKFAAEQKSKEIEMLQSKNQNLEAEKKELKKQVMEYDVQQQKLNEAFRECKNALARSEREAREISVTKSNVDLDNEELRRRAEGAEKEIHQLKGRIGELEGTDDDYLGSPRSRTPTTGMMTPSVHGNLQKDLEAAGFEESTLSLGEEEHPELINGVEEGPKEEPDKALDEDMAMQEEDKAKLLEEMLKPLEDAKEQLARFISQQTGEGSEAIQQSLEGLTRQISELIDKDHERLAQRAQYIHQQNGQLKLLRDRISELEKAAEETEATDGEEDTVTRERELELQKQIESLTRELALMSSSWYELQGKNSTNNIPTSRYRHGAAGLVDAHKGWLAKQRSAVAGR
;
A
#
# COMPACT_ATOMS: atom_id res chain seq x y z
N MET A 1 -30.12 -19.97 -41.10
CA MET A 1 -29.44 -18.76 -40.62
C MET A 1 -28.00 -19.19 -40.48
N ASP A 2 -27.21 -18.88 -41.49
CA ASP A 2 -25.81 -19.24 -41.55
C ASP A 2 -25.11 -18.49 -40.42
N SER A 3 -24.50 -19.24 -39.53
CA SER A 3 -23.68 -18.70 -38.44
C SER A 3 -22.44 -18.10 -39.10
N GLU A 4 -22.37 -16.77 -39.14
CA GLU A 4 -21.11 -16.05 -39.36
C GLU A 4 -20.11 -16.60 -38.34
N HIS A 5 -19.25 -17.51 -38.79
CA HIS A 5 -18.09 -17.96 -38.02
C HIS A 5 -17.11 -16.79 -38.05
N GLY A 6 -17.29 -15.84 -37.13
CA GLY A 6 -16.28 -14.82 -36.88
C GLY A 6 -14.95 -15.50 -36.56
N VAL A 7 -13.87 -15.01 -37.16
CA VAL A 7 -12.51 -15.48 -36.86
C VAL A 7 -12.27 -15.28 -35.36
N SER A 8 -11.77 -16.31 -34.68
CA SER A 8 -11.45 -16.18 -33.26
C SER A 8 -10.29 -15.20 -33.06
N HIS A 9 -10.32 -14.38 -32.02
CA HIS A 9 -9.20 -13.50 -31.64
C HIS A 9 -7.87 -14.24 -31.55
N THR A 10 -7.90 -15.46 -31.02
CA THR A 10 -6.76 -16.37 -30.92
C THR A 10 -6.15 -16.69 -32.30
N GLU A 11 -6.99 -16.92 -33.30
CA GLU A 11 -6.60 -17.23 -34.68
C GLU A 11 -6.09 -15.97 -35.38
N ALA A 12 -6.75 -14.83 -35.15
CA ALA A 12 -6.34 -13.54 -35.71
C ALA A 12 -4.96 -13.09 -35.18
N LEU A 13 -4.70 -13.25 -33.88
CA LEU A 13 -3.41 -12.92 -33.27
C LEU A 13 -2.29 -13.85 -33.75
N LEU A 14 -2.56 -15.15 -33.95
CA LEU A 14 -1.59 -16.08 -34.49
C LEU A 14 -1.28 -15.79 -35.96
N ALA A 15 -2.30 -15.44 -36.75
CA ALA A 15 -2.11 -15.00 -38.13
C ALA A 15 -1.27 -13.72 -38.20
N TRP A 16 -1.49 -12.78 -37.28
CA TRP A 16 -0.66 -11.57 -37.14
C TRP A 16 0.80 -11.90 -36.82
N VAL A 17 1.07 -12.82 -35.89
CA VAL A 17 2.44 -13.30 -35.62
C VAL A 17 3.09 -13.83 -36.90
N ASN A 18 2.38 -14.64 -37.67
CA ASN A 18 2.86 -15.24 -38.91
C ASN A 18 3.01 -14.24 -40.09
N SER A 19 2.64 -12.97 -39.92
CA SER A 19 2.84 -11.95 -40.95
C SER A 19 4.26 -11.33 -40.97
N PHE A 20 5.03 -11.57 -39.90
CA PHE A 20 6.43 -11.18 -39.77
C PHE A 20 7.36 -12.23 -40.41
N ASP A 21 8.58 -11.81 -40.78
CA ASP A 21 9.56 -12.68 -41.43
C ASP A 21 10.30 -13.54 -40.38
N LEU A 22 9.59 -14.53 -39.82
CA LEU A 22 10.04 -15.35 -38.68
C LEU A 22 10.93 -16.52 -39.09
N VAL A 23 11.78 -16.98 -38.15
CA VAL A 23 12.51 -18.27 -38.24
C VAL A 23 11.58 -19.43 -37.86
N GLY A 24 10.50 -19.60 -38.63
CA GLY A 24 9.47 -20.62 -38.42
C GLY A 24 8.06 -20.03 -38.25
N GLU A 25 7.06 -20.68 -38.84
CA GLU A 25 5.66 -20.28 -38.76
C GLU A 25 4.95 -21.08 -37.63
N PRO A 26 4.74 -20.48 -36.45
CA PRO A 26 4.01 -21.13 -35.37
C PRO A 26 2.59 -21.49 -35.80
N LYS A 27 2.22 -22.77 -35.63
CA LYS A 27 0.87 -23.29 -35.94
C LYS A 27 -0.08 -23.24 -34.76
N GLN A 28 0.47 -23.15 -33.54
CA GLN A 28 -0.26 -23.07 -32.29
C GLN A 28 0.41 -22.07 -31.36
N LEU A 29 -0.38 -21.40 -30.53
CA LEU A 29 0.12 -20.45 -29.52
C LEU A 29 1.17 -21.05 -28.57
N VAL A 30 1.07 -22.36 -28.33
CA VAL A 30 2.00 -23.12 -27.48
C VAL A 30 3.44 -23.09 -28.00
N GLU A 31 3.63 -22.95 -29.31
CA GLU A 31 4.95 -22.89 -29.96
C GLU A 31 5.67 -21.56 -29.66
N LEU A 32 4.97 -20.59 -29.06
CA LEU A 32 5.52 -19.31 -28.59
C LEU A 32 6.00 -19.36 -27.12
N SER A 33 5.91 -20.52 -26.46
CA SER A 33 6.21 -20.67 -25.02
C SER A 33 7.67 -20.43 -24.64
N ASP A 34 8.60 -20.45 -25.60
CA ASP A 34 10.01 -20.11 -25.37
C ASP A 34 10.28 -18.58 -25.35
N GLY A 35 9.29 -17.80 -25.78
CA GLY A 35 9.31 -16.34 -25.84
C GLY A 35 10.18 -15.74 -26.95
N ARG A 36 10.90 -16.55 -27.75
CA ARG A 36 11.89 -16.03 -28.71
C ARG A 36 11.24 -15.32 -29.88
N ILE A 37 10.27 -15.98 -30.51
CA ILE A 37 9.49 -15.41 -31.62
C ILE A 37 8.80 -14.11 -31.17
N ILE A 38 8.25 -14.08 -29.96
CA ILE A 38 7.60 -12.88 -29.41
C ILE A 38 8.62 -11.72 -29.30
N TRP A 39 9.84 -12.02 -28.86
CA TRP A 39 10.88 -11.01 -28.73
C TRP A 39 11.37 -10.49 -30.07
N ASP A 40 11.59 -11.39 -31.04
CA ASP A 40 12.02 -11.04 -32.39
C ASP A 40 11.03 -10.07 -33.04
N ILE A 41 9.72 -10.33 -32.91
CA ILE A 41 8.66 -9.44 -33.40
C ILE A 41 8.74 -8.07 -32.74
N LEU A 42 8.88 -8.01 -31.41
CA LEU A 42 8.95 -6.73 -30.69
C LEU A 42 10.22 -5.95 -31.05
N HIS A 43 11.34 -6.65 -31.25
CA HIS A 43 12.62 -6.08 -31.68
C HIS A 43 12.52 -5.52 -33.11
N ASP A 44 11.90 -6.26 -34.03
CA ASP A 44 11.71 -5.82 -35.42
C ASP A 44 10.83 -4.58 -35.52
N ILE A 45 9.83 -4.44 -34.63
CA ILE A 45 8.95 -3.27 -34.58
C ILE A 45 9.69 -2.05 -34.03
N ASP A 46 10.38 -2.18 -32.90
CA ASP A 46 11.13 -1.07 -32.30
C ASP A 46 12.37 -1.57 -31.54
N PRO A 47 13.54 -1.57 -32.20
CA PRO A 47 14.79 -1.99 -31.58
C PRO A 47 15.24 -1.10 -30.41
N GLU A 48 14.82 0.17 -30.36
CA GLU A 48 15.21 1.07 -29.27
C GLU A 48 14.42 0.77 -27.99
N ARG A 49 13.12 0.51 -28.13
CA ARG A 49 12.26 0.13 -27.01
C ARG A 49 12.41 -1.32 -26.61
N PHE A 50 12.70 -2.21 -27.55
CA PHE A 50 12.89 -3.64 -27.30
C PHE A 50 14.29 -4.07 -27.78
N PRO A 51 15.36 -3.72 -27.06
CA PRO A 51 16.72 -4.12 -27.46
C PRO A 51 16.86 -5.64 -27.44
N ASP A 52 17.77 -6.22 -28.24
CA ASP A 52 18.02 -7.66 -28.18
C ASP A 52 18.71 -8.04 -26.87
N VAL A 53 17.98 -8.75 -26.00
CA VAL A 53 18.47 -9.28 -24.71
C VAL A 53 18.19 -10.79 -24.61
N THR A 54 17.94 -11.43 -25.76
CA THR A 54 17.70 -12.88 -25.81
C THR A 54 18.99 -13.61 -25.49
N ASP A 55 19.04 -14.23 -24.30
CA ASP A 55 20.11 -15.18 -23.98
C ASP A 55 19.56 -16.58 -24.24
N PRO A 56 20.09 -17.33 -25.23
CA PRO A 56 19.63 -18.68 -25.53
C PRO A 56 19.81 -19.66 -24.36
N LYS A 57 20.53 -19.26 -23.28
CA LYS A 57 20.71 -20.03 -22.05
C LYS A 57 19.63 -19.80 -20.98
N LYS A 58 18.78 -18.77 -21.13
CA LYS A 58 17.66 -18.53 -20.21
C LYS A 58 16.58 -19.58 -20.40
N SER A 59 15.91 -19.92 -19.30
CA SER A 59 14.72 -20.77 -19.35
C SER A 59 13.55 -20.05 -20.03
N ASN A 60 12.59 -20.82 -20.56
CA ASN A 60 11.37 -20.30 -21.19
C ASN A 60 10.64 -19.29 -20.28
N LEU A 61 10.49 -19.63 -19.01
CA LEU A 61 9.87 -18.76 -18.00
C LEU A 61 10.64 -17.44 -17.82
N GLU A 62 11.97 -17.48 -17.71
CA GLU A 62 12.78 -16.26 -17.56
C GLU A 62 12.69 -15.35 -18.78
N ASN A 63 12.58 -15.91 -19.98
CA ASN A 63 12.36 -15.13 -21.20
C ASN A 63 10.98 -14.47 -21.17
N LEU A 64 9.92 -15.23 -20.89
CA LEU A 64 8.56 -14.72 -20.81
C LEU A 64 8.39 -13.64 -19.73
N VAL A 65 9.03 -13.80 -18.56
CA VAL A 65 9.04 -12.79 -17.49
C VAL A 65 9.75 -11.51 -17.95
N THR A 66 10.86 -11.64 -18.68
CA THR A 66 11.58 -10.48 -19.24
C THR A 66 10.71 -9.75 -20.27
N ILE A 67 10.07 -10.50 -21.17
CA ILE A 67 9.13 -9.99 -22.18
C ILE A 67 8.00 -9.22 -21.51
N HIS A 68 7.30 -9.88 -20.58
CA HIS A 68 6.15 -9.33 -19.89
C HIS A 68 6.49 -8.05 -19.11
N GLY A 69 7.59 -8.04 -18.35
CA GLY A 69 8.03 -6.84 -17.64
C GLY A 69 8.35 -5.68 -18.58
N ARG A 70 8.90 -5.96 -19.77
CA ARG A 70 9.16 -4.93 -20.79
C ARG A 70 7.89 -4.41 -21.44
N LEU A 71 6.94 -5.29 -21.74
CA LEU A 71 5.62 -4.93 -22.25
C LEU A 71 4.88 -4.02 -21.26
N GLN A 72 4.82 -4.40 -19.99
CA GLN A 72 4.18 -3.60 -18.95
C GLN A 72 4.81 -2.21 -18.84
N TYR A 73 6.14 -2.15 -18.79
CA TYR A 73 6.86 -0.87 -18.76
C TYR A 73 6.55 -0.01 -19.99
N ASN A 74 6.57 -0.60 -21.19
CA ASN A 74 6.33 0.14 -22.42
C ASN A 74 4.90 0.69 -22.53
N ILE A 75 3.90 -0.13 -22.18
CA ILE A 75 2.49 0.27 -22.18
C ILE A 75 2.27 1.44 -21.21
N LEU A 76 2.79 1.34 -19.99
CA LEU A 76 2.66 2.39 -18.98
C LEU A 76 3.45 3.67 -19.34
N ASP A 77 4.64 3.55 -19.92
CA ASP A 77 5.47 4.70 -20.31
C ASP A 77 4.83 5.50 -21.46
N LEU A 78 4.23 4.82 -22.43
CA LEU A 78 3.54 5.45 -23.56
C LEU A 78 2.16 6.00 -23.17
N ARG A 79 1.50 5.43 -22.15
CA ARG A 79 0.15 5.83 -21.69
C ARG A 79 0.11 6.55 -20.34
N LYS A 80 1.14 7.35 -20.03
CA LYS A 80 1.28 8.09 -18.76
C LYS A 80 0.02 8.81 -18.26
N SER A 81 -0.83 9.33 -19.16
CA SER A 81 -2.06 10.06 -18.81
C SER A 81 -3.32 9.20 -18.73
N GLU A 82 -3.34 8.03 -19.35
CA GLU A 82 -4.55 7.21 -19.52
C GLU A 82 -4.54 5.94 -18.65
N GLY A 83 -3.40 5.58 -18.08
CA GLY A 83 -3.27 4.40 -17.20
C GLY A 83 -3.25 3.08 -17.97
N TRP A 84 -3.58 1.98 -17.30
CA TRP A 84 -3.66 0.64 -17.90
C TRP A 84 -4.97 0.47 -18.69
N PRO A 85 -5.01 -0.26 -19.83
CA PRO A 85 -6.24 -0.43 -20.60
C PRO A 85 -7.18 -1.41 -19.90
N ARG A 86 -8.48 -1.09 -19.85
CA ARG A 86 -9.45 -1.84 -19.04
C ARG A 86 -9.69 -3.25 -19.56
N GLY A 87 -9.75 -3.45 -20.87
CA GLY A 87 -9.99 -4.77 -21.46
C GLY A 87 -8.74 -5.65 -21.60
N LEU A 88 -7.62 -5.29 -20.96
CA LEU A 88 -6.34 -5.98 -21.10
C LEU A 88 -5.87 -6.53 -19.75
N ASP A 89 -5.70 -7.85 -19.65
CA ASP A 89 -5.20 -8.48 -18.42
C ASP A 89 -3.71 -8.12 -18.21
N PRO A 90 -3.34 -7.46 -17.08
CA PRO A 90 -1.96 -7.13 -16.78
C PRO A 90 -1.09 -8.33 -16.38
N GLU A 91 -1.68 -9.45 -15.96
CA GLU A 91 -0.97 -10.54 -15.29
C GLU A 91 -1.33 -11.93 -15.88
N PRO A 92 -0.95 -12.22 -17.14
CA PRO A 92 -1.01 -13.57 -17.67
C PRO A 92 -0.18 -14.53 -16.80
N ASN A 93 -0.66 -15.76 -16.60
CA ASN A 93 0.09 -16.75 -15.83
C ASN A 93 1.22 -17.35 -16.68
N LEU A 94 2.40 -16.72 -16.59
CA LEU A 94 3.58 -17.10 -17.38
C LEU A 94 4.14 -18.48 -17.00
N ILE A 95 3.89 -18.95 -15.77
CA ILE A 95 4.31 -20.29 -15.32
C ILE A 95 3.49 -21.34 -16.07
N GLU A 96 2.16 -21.18 -16.07
CA GLU A 96 1.25 -22.08 -16.79
C GLU A 96 1.51 -22.05 -18.31
N PHE A 97 1.88 -20.91 -18.88
CA PHE A 97 2.28 -20.84 -20.28
C PHE A 97 3.62 -21.55 -20.55
N ALA A 98 4.64 -21.29 -19.74
CA ALA A 98 6.00 -21.81 -19.95
C ALA A 98 6.12 -23.32 -19.70
N GLU A 99 5.43 -23.84 -18.68
CA GLU A 99 5.60 -25.22 -18.20
C GLU A 99 4.45 -26.14 -18.64
N ASN A 100 3.21 -25.63 -18.64
CA ASN A 100 2.01 -26.41 -18.94
C ASN A 100 1.40 -26.08 -20.31
N ASN A 101 2.01 -25.18 -21.08
CA ASN A 101 1.55 -24.81 -22.42
C ASN A 101 0.09 -24.31 -22.44
N SER A 102 -0.30 -23.54 -21.43
CA SER A 102 -1.63 -22.95 -21.34
C SER A 102 -1.91 -22.02 -22.53
N ALA A 103 -2.80 -22.45 -23.44
CA ALA A 103 -3.23 -21.65 -24.58
C ALA A 103 -3.97 -20.36 -24.14
N ARG A 104 -4.64 -20.39 -22.98
CA ARG A 104 -5.32 -19.22 -22.40
C ARG A 104 -4.32 -18.13 -22.02
N ASP A 105 -3.26 -18.51 -21.31
CA ASP A 105 -2.24 -17.56 -20.86
C ASP A 105 -1.34 -17.09 -22.02
N ALA A 106 -1.14 -17.97 -23.01
CA ALA A 106 -0.52 -17.60 -24.29
C ALA A 106 -1.31 -16.51 -25.02
N GLU A 107 -2.63 -16.66 -25.11
CA GLU A 107 -3.51 -15.65 -25.73
C GLU A 107 -3.48 -14.32 -24.98
N LYS A 108 -3.55 -14.35 -23.63
CA LYS A 108 -3.46 -13.15 -22.80
C LYS A 108 -2.13 -12.41 -23.02
N LEU A 109 -1.01 -13.14 -23.05
CA LEU A 109 0.29 -12.55 -23.34
C LEU A 109 0.35 -11.99 -24.76
N LEU A 110 -0.21 -12.69 -25.76
CA LEU A 110 -0.16 -12.24 -27.14
C LEU A 110 -1.04 -11.00 -27.39
N LYS A 111 -2.16 -10.87 -26.66
CA LYS A 111 -2.96 -9.62 -26.60
C LYS A 111 -2.13 -8.44 -26.09
N LEU A 112 -1.33 -8.66 -25.04
CA LEU A 112 -0.39 -7.63 -24.53
C LEU A 112 0.66 -7.25 -25.56
N VAL A 113 1.25 -8.24 -26.23
CA VAL A 113 2.25 -8.04 -27.29
C VAL A 113 1.66 -7.23 -28.44
N PHE A 114 0.48 -7.62 -28.92
CA PHE A 114 -0.21 -6.94 -30.01
C PHE A 114 -0.59 -5.50 -29.66
N PHE A 115 -1.13 -5.27 -28.47
CA PHE A 115 -1.46 -3.93 -28.01
C PHE A 115 -0.19 -3.06 -27.87
N ALA A 116 0.87 -3.60 -27.25
CA ALA A 116 2.14 -2.90 -27.11
C ALA A 116 2.79 -2.55 -28.46
N ALA A 117 2.74 -3.47 -29.42
CA ALA A 117 3.18 -3.25 -30.80
C ALA A 117 2.41 -2.09 -31.45
N THR A 118 1.08 -2.09 -31.32
CA THR A 118 0.19 -1.07 -31.90
C THR A 118 0.49 0.33 -31.37
N ILE A 119 0.60 0.50 -30.04
CA ILE A 119 0.86 1.81 -29.44
C ILE A 119 2.29 2.30 -29.75
N THR A 120 3.24 1.38 -29.87
CA THR A 120 4.62 1.69 -30.24
C THR A 120 4.69 2.17 -31.69
N ALA A 121 3.99 1.47 -32.59
CA ALA A 121 3.84 1.85 -33.99
C ALA A 121 3.18 3.24 -34.15
N LYS A 122 2.14 3.57 -33.37
CA LYS A 122 1.52 4.91 -33.41
C LYS A 122 2.48 6.04 -33.00
N GLY A 123 3.48 5.74 -32.16
CA GLY A 123 4.43 6.73 -31.64
C GLY A 123 5.68 6.95 -32.51
N ASN A 124 5.96 6.05 -33.47
CA ASN A 124 7.17 6.09 -34.29
C ASN A 124 6.86 5.69 -35.75
N THR A 125 7.19 6.57 -36.70
CA THR A 125 6.98 6.33 -38.13
C THR A 125 7.68 5.09 -38.67
N ALA A 126 8.88 4.75 -38.19
CA ALA A 126 9.59 3.53 -38.64
C ALA A 126 8.89 2.26 -38.15
N SER A 127 8.45 2.25 -36.88
CA SER A 127 7.68 1.16 -36.29
C SER A 127 6.29 1.02 -36.92
N TYR A 128 5.70 2.13 -37.39
CA TYR A 128 4.43 2.14 -38.10
C TYR A 128 4.52 1.45 -39.47
N GLU A 129 5.61 1.62 -40.20
CA GLU A 129 5.82 0.95 -41.49
C GLU A 129 5.93 -0.57 -41.29
N THR A 130 6.79 -1.04 -40.38
CA THR A 130 6.95 -2.48 -40.10
C THR A 130 5.65 -3.13 -39.61
N TYR A 131 4.96 -2.50 -38.65
CA TYR A 131 3.68 -3.00 -38.13
C TYR A 131 2.57 -2.90 -39.17
N GLY A 132 2.53 -1.82 -39.96
CA GLY A 132 1.53 -1.60 -41.00
C GLY A 132 1.64 -2.61 -42.14
N ASP A 133 2.87 -2.93 -42.57
CA ASP A 133 3.13 -3.96 -43.58
C ASP A 133 2.70 -5.35 -43.08
N ALA A 134 2.96 -5.66 -41.81
CA ALA A 134 2.50 -6.89 -41.16
C ALA A 134 0.97 -7.01 -41.16
N ILE A 135 0.24 -5.94 -40.79
CA ILE A 135 -1.23 -5.92 -40.81
C ILE A 135 -1.78 -6.02 -42.24
N GLN A 136 -1.19 -5.33 -43.23
CA GLN A 136 -1.65 -5.33 -44.61
C GLN A 136 -1.52 -6.70 -45.31
N LYS A 137 -0.62 -7.57 -44.85
CA LYS A 137 -0.49 -8.95 -45.34
C LYS A 137 -1.64 -9.86 -44.91
N LEU A 138 -2.45 -9.46 -43.92
CA LEU A 138 -3.54 -10.28 -43.36
C LEU A 138 -4.83 -10.15 -44.19
N ASP A 139 -5.69 -11.17 -44.10
CA ASP A 139 -7.01 -11.15 -44.73
C ASP A 139 -7.96 -10.16 -44.02
N SER A 140 -8.91 -9.58 -44.76
CA SER A 140 -9.89 -8.61 -44.24
C SER A 140 -10.62 -9.06 -42.96
N PRO A 141 -11.11 -10.32 -42.85
CA PRO A 141 -11.79 -10.78 -41.63
C PRO A 141 -10.86 -10.84 -40.40
N ILE A 142 -9.56 -11.06 -40.62
CA ILE A 142 -8.54 -11.08 -39.55
C ILE A 142 -8.24 -9.65 -39.11
N GLN A 143 -8.09 -8.72 -40.06
CA GLN A 143 -7.90 -7.30 -39.76
C GLN A 143 -9.07 -6.72 -38.97
N GLU A 144 -10.31 -7.04 -39.37
CA GLU A 144 -11.52 -6.62 -38.65
C GLU A 144 -11.56 -7.17 -37.22
N SER A 145 -11.21 -8.45 -37.02
CA SER A 145 -11.13 -9.05 -35.66
C SER A 145 -10.06 -8.39 -34.79
N LEU A 146 -8.89 -8.05 -35.35
CA LEU A 146 -7.84 -7.35 -34.62
C LEU A 146 -8.21 -5.89 -34.30
N GLN A 147 -8.97 -5.24 -35.19
CA GLN A 147 -9.48 -3.89 -34.95
C GLN A 147 -10.57 -3.90 -33.87
N ASP A 148 -11.52 -4.84 -33.94
CA ASP A 148 -12.56 -5.06 -32.93
C ASP A 148 -11.92 -5.29 -31.54
N PHE A 149 -10.85 -6.09 -31.47
CA PHE A 149 -10.05 -6.22 -30.25
C PHE A 149 -9.54 -4.89 -29.70
N LEU A 150 -8.92 -4.05 -30.54
CA LEU A 150 -8.36 -2.77 -30.09
C LEU A 150 -9.43 -1.81 -29.60
N GLU A 151 -10.59 -1.76 -30.27
CA GLU A 151 -11.74 -0.94 -29.86
C GLU A 151 -12.31 -1.43 -28.52
N ASN A 152 -12.48 -2.75 -28.35
CA ASN A 152 -13.03 -3.35 -27.14
C ASN A 152 -12.08 -3.30 -25.93
N VAL A 153 -10.75 -3.28 -26.16
CA VAL A 153 -9.73 -3.13 -25.10
C VAL A 153 -9.81 -1.75 -24.44
N GLU A 154 -10.10 -0.70 -25.20
CA GLU A 154 -10.26 0.65 -24.67
C GLU A 154 -11.59 0.82 -23.92
N GLU A 155 -12.66 0.16 -24.36
CA GLU A 155 -13.99 0.21 -23.73
C GLU A 155 -14.14 -0.67 -22.48
N GLY A 156 -13.29 -1.70 -22.31
CA GLY A 156 -13.32 -2.58 -21.13
C GLY A 156 -14.39 -3.68 -21.17
N GLN A 157 -14.93 -3.99 -22.34
CA GLN A 157 -16.00 -5.00 -22.48
C GLN A 157 -15.54 -6.43 -22.13
N TYR A 158 -14.24 -6.74 -22.22
CA TYR A 158 -13.70 -8.07 -21.92
C TYR A 158 -13.63 -8.43 -20.43
N GLU A 159 -13.64 -7.46 -19.50
CA GLU A 159 -13.67 -7.78 -18.06
C GLU A 159 -14.97 -8.53 -17.69
N LEU A 160 -16.08 -8.20 -18.35
CA LEU A 160 -17.39 -8.83 -18.13
C LEU A 160 -17.43 -10.27 -18.68
N ASP A 161 -16.82 -10.52 -19.83
CA ASP A 161 -16.80 -11.83 -20.47
C ASP A 161 -15.83 -12.80 -19.80
N ASP A 162 -14.66 -12.33 -19.35
CA ASP A 162 -13.71 -13.16 -18.59
C ASP A 162 -14.26 -13.53 -17.20
N LEU A 163 -14.92 -12.61 -16.49
CA LEU A 163 -15.62 -12.90 -15.25
C LEU A 163 -16.79 -13.89 -15.44
N ALA A 164 -17.56 -13.74 -16.52
CA ALA A 164 -18.63 -14.67 -16.85
C ALA A 164 -18.10 -16.07 -17.20
N ARG A 165 -16.96 -16.13 -17.90
CA ARG A 165 -16.28 -17.39 -18.24
C ARG A 165 -15.70 -18.07 -17.01
N GLU A 166 -15.06 -17.32 -16.10
CA GLU A 166 -14.53 -17.85 -14.84
C GLU A 166 -15.63 -18.35 -13.90
N SER A 167 -16.78 -17.67 -13.88
CA SER A 167 -17.97 -18.14 -13.16
C SER A 167 -18.48 -19.48 -13.71
N ARG A 168 -18.52 -19.61 -15.05
CA ARG A 168 -18.94 -20.84 -15.73
C ARG A 168 -17.93 -21.99 -15.56
N GLU A 169 -16.64 -21.69 -15.61
CA GLU A 169 -15.56 -22.66 -15.36
C GLU A 169 -15.59 -23.16 -13.91
N SER A 170 -15.79 -22.25 -12.94
CA SER A 170 -15.94 -22.61 -11.52
C SER A 170 -17.15 -23.52 -11.28
N GLN A 171 -18.27 -23.27 -11.97
CA GLN A 171 -19.43 -24.15 -11.94
C GLN A 171 -19.14 -25.53 -12.56
N LEU A 172 -18.44 -25.57 -13.69
CA LEU A 172 -18.05 -26.84 -14.33
C LEU A 172 -17.11 -27.66 -13.43
N VAL A 173 -16.10 -27.03 -12.82
CA VAL A 173 -15.20 -27.71 -11.88
C VAL A 173 -15.97 -28.32 -10.70
N LYS A 174 -16.94 -27.59 -10.15
CA LYS A 174 -17.82 -28.10 -9.09
C LYS A 174 -18.60 -29.34 -9.56
N THR A 175 -19.21 -29.28 -10.75
CA THR A 175 -19.94 -30.44 -11.30
C THR A 175 -19.03 -31.65 -11.58
N ILE A 176 -17.80 -31.42 -12.01
CA ILE A 176 -16.82 -32.49 -12.25
C ILE A 176 -16.43 -33.16 -10.93
N GLU A 177 -16.20 -32.39 -9.87
CA GLU A 177 -15.87 -32.96 -8.57
C GLU A 177 -17.04 -33.74 -7.97
N GLU A 178 -18.28 -33.25 -8.13
CA GLU A 178 -19.50 -33.98 -7.77
C GLU A 178 -19.62 -35.31 -8.54
N LEU A 179 -19.41 -35.30 -9.86
CA LEU A 179 -19.43 -36.51 -10.70
C LEU A 179 -18.30 -37.49 -10.37
N LYS A 180 -17.14 -36.98 -9.93
CA LYS A 180 -16.00 -37.80 -9.51
C LYS A 180 -16.29 -38.49 -8.17
N GLN A 181 -16.90 -37.77 -7.23
CA GLN A 181 -17.36 -38.34 -5.97
C GLN A 181 -18.44 -39.40 -6.21
N GLU A 182 -19.40 -39.14 -7.10
CA GLU A 182 -20.44 -40.10 -7.48
C GLU A 182 -19.81 -41.37 -8.12
N ASN A 183 -18.85 -41.20 -9.03
CA ASN A 183 -18.12 -42.32 -9.62
C ASN A 183 -17.35 -43.14 -8.58
N SER A 184 -16.76 -42.51 -7.57
CA SER A 184 -16.08 -43.22 -6.47
C SER A 184 -17.04 -44.12 -5.71
N VAL A 185 -18.22 -43.60 -5.35
CA VAL A 185 -19.25 -44.37 -4.63
C VAL A 185 -19.80 -45.51 -5.50
N LEU A 186 -19.99 -45.27 -6.80
CA LEU A 186 -20.43 -46.31 -7.73
C LEU A 186 -19.39 -47.42 -7.90
N ARG A 187 -18.10 -47.09 -7.95
CA ARG A 187 -17.01 -48.06 -7.98
C ARG A 187 -16.97 -48.92 -6.72
N GLU A 188 -17.10 -48.31 -5.55
CA GLU A 188 -17.14 -49.05 -4.29
C GLU A 188 -18.33 -50.02 -4.22
N LYS A 189 -19.52 -49.59 -4.68
CA LYS A 189 -20.69 -50.48 -4.79
C LYS A 189 -20.47 -51.61 -5.79
N TYR A 190 -19.77 -51.34 -6.89
CA TYR A 190 -19.43 -52.36 -7.87
C TYR A 190 -18.47 -53.39 -7.27
N ASP A 191 -17.40 -52.94 -6.59
CA ASP A 191 -16.44 -53.80 -5.92
C ASP A 191 -17.09 -54.66 -4.83
N GLU A 192 -18.07 -54.11 -4.10
CA GLU A 192 -18.87 -54.86 -3.13
C GLU A 192 -19.67 -55.99 -3.78
N LYS A 193 -20.28 -55.71 -4.94
CA LYS A 193 -21.03 -56.71 -5.70
C LYS A 193 -20.11 -57.80 -6.24
N ASP A 194 -18.95 -57.44 -6.76
CA ASP A 194 -17.95 -58.40 -7.24
C ASP A 194 -17.41 -59.28 -6.10
N ARG A 195 -17.13 -58.72 -4.93
CA ARG A 195 -16.78 -59.50 -3.72
C ARG A 195 -17.89 -60.48 -3.35
N ARG A 196 -19.15 -60.05 -3.40
CA ARG A 196 -20.28 -60.94 -3.10
C ARG A 196 -20.45 -62.06 -4.13
N VAL A 197 -20.15 -61.81 -5.40
CA VAL A 197 -20.16 -62.84 -6.45
C VAL A 197 -19.08 -63.88 -6.17
N ALA A 198 -17.85 -63.44 -5.88
CA ALA A 198 -16.74 -64.34 -5.55
C ALA A 198 -17.04 -65.24 -4.33
N GLU A 199 -17.66 -64.69 -3.29
CA GLU A 199 -18.12 -65.49 -2.14
C GLU A 199 -19.14 -66.56 -2.55
N LEU A 200 -20.12 -66.21 -3.37
CA LEU A 200 -21.14 -67.15 -3.83
C LEU A 200 -20.53 -68.26 -4.68
N GLU A 201 -19.63 -67.93 -5.61
CA GLU A 201 -18.88 -68.89 -6.43
C GLU A 201 -18.07 -69.86 -5.56
N TYR A 202 -17.41 -69.36 -4.52
CA TYR A 202 -16.69 -70.19 -3.55
C TYR A 202 -17.64 -71.18 -2.85
N THR A 203 -18.80 -70.71 -2.37
CA THR A 203 -19.79 -71.59 -1.71
C THR A 203 -20.37 -72.62 -2.67
N GLU A 204 -20.61 -72.25 -3.93
CA GLU A 204 -21.10 -73.17 -4.96
C GLU A 204 -20.07 -74.26 -5.24
N ASN A 205 -18.80 -73.90 -5.38
CA ASN A 205 -17.73 -74.85 -5.61
C ASN A 205 -17.57 -75.82 -4.44
N ASN A 206 -17.66 -75.33 -3.19
CA ASN A 206 -17.61 -76.18 -2.01
C ASN A 206 -18.79 -77.18 -1.96
N MET A 207 -20.00 -76.72 -2.28
CA MET A 207 -21.16 -77.60 -2.39
C MET A 207 -21.02 -78.65 -3.50
N LYS A 208 -20.40 -78.29 -4.65
CA LYS A 208 -20.10 -79.25 -5.72
C LYS A 208 -19.13 -80.33 -5.25
N GLN A 209 -18.07 -79.94 -4.54
CA GLN A 209 -17.11 -80.89 -3.96
C GLN A 209 -17.78 -81.82 -2.94
N ASP A 210 -18.64 -81.31 -2.06
CA ASP A 210 -19.41 -82.14 -1.11
C ASP A 210 -20.32 -83.15 -1.82
N LEU A 211 -20.99 -82.72 -2.89
CA LEU A 211 -21.82 -83.59 -3.71
C LEU A 211 -21.00 -84.68 -4.41
N GLU A 212 -19.82 -84.34 -4.90
CA GLU A 212 -18.89 -85.27 -5.53
C GLU A 212 -18.33 -86.28 -4.52
N PHE A 213 -17.92 -85.81 -3.34
CA PHE A 213 -17.52 -86.67 -2.23
C PHE A 213 -18.64 -87.63 -1.80
N LEU A 214 -19.88 -87.15 -1.68
CA LEU A 214 -21.02 -88.01 -1.36
C LEU A 214 -21.31 -89.03 -2.47
N ARG A 215 -21.16 -88.65 -3.75
CA ARG A 215 -21.27 -89.58 -4.88
C ARG A 215 -20.20 -90.66 -4.81
N GLU A 216 -18.93 -90.28 -4.62
CA GLU A 216 -17.82 -91.21 -4.47
C GLU A 216 -18.03 -92.14 -3.27
N ARG A 217 -18.49 -91.63 -2.13
CA ARG A 217 -18.79 -92.44 -0.95
C ARG A 217 -19.90 -93.45 -1.21
N ILE A 218 -20.94 -93.05 -1.93
CA ILE A 218 -22.01 -93.95 -2.37
C ILE A 218 -21.45 -95.04 -3.29
N ASP A 219 -20.58 -94.68 -4.23
CA ASP A 219 -19.97 -95.64 -5.15
C ASP A 219 -18.98 -96.57 -4.45
N LEU A 220 -18.26 -96.08 -3.44
CA LEU A 220 -17.39 -96.88 -2.57
C LEU A 220 -18.21 -97.90 -1.77
N LEU A 221 -19.31 -97.47 -1.17
CA LEU A 221 -20.25 -98.33 -0.43
C LEU A 221 -20.91 -99.36 -1.35
N LYS A 222 -21.14 -99.05 -2.63
CA LYS A 222 -21.57 -100.02 -3.65
C LYS A 222 -20.48 -101.03 -4.02
N SER A 223 -19.20 -100.68 -3.89
CA SER A 223 -18.07 -101.50 -4.37
C SER A 223 -17.58 -102.58 -3.40
N GLY A 224 -17.93 -102.48 -2.11
CA GLY A 224 -17.81 -103.58 -1.14
C GLY A 224 -16.40 -104.17 -0.91
N LYS A 225 -15.33 -103.36 -0.90
CA LYS A 225 -13.95 -103.85 -0.72
C LYS A 225 -13.16 -103.05 0.31
N GLY A 226 -12.82 -103.70 1.42
CA GLY A 226 -11.95 -103.20 2.47
C GLY A 226 -10.47 -103.50 2.25
N GLU A 227 -9.68 -102.77 3.06
CA GLU A 227 -8.34 -103.03 3.61
C GLU A 227 -7.14 -103.25 2.69
N PHE A 228 -6.15 -102.35 2.83
CA PHE A 228 -4.74 -102.65 2.63
C PHE A 228 -3.87 -102.08 3.77
N SER A 229 -2.75 -102.77 4.00
CA SER A 229 -1.87 -102.75 5.18
C SER A 229 -1.52 -101.37 5.75
N LYS A 230 -2.03 -101.10 6.96
CA LYS A 230 -2.05 -99.78 7.63
C LYS A 230 -0.69 -99.29 8.16
N ARG A 231 0.08 -100.13 8.87
CA ARG A 231 1.11 -99.61 9.81
C ARG A 231 2.35 -98.91 9.20
N ASP A 232 2.91 -99.36 8.08
CA ASP A 232 4.08 -98.72 7.46
C ASP A 232 3.70 -97.55 6.55
N PHE A 233 2.46 -97.55 6.04
CA PHE A 233 1.89 -96.43 5.32
C PHE A 233 1.51 -95.33 6.33
N ASP A 234 0.81 -95.68 7.41
CA ASP A 234 0.36 -94.79 8.48
C ASP A 234 1.53 -93.94 9.01
N GLN A 235 2.68 -94.57 9.27
CA GLN A 235 3.85 -93.86 9.82
C GLN A 235 4.51 -92.91 8.82
N LYS A 236 4.57 -93.27 7.53
CA LYS A 236 5.04 -92.33 6.48
C LYS A 236 4.02 -91.25 6.17
N THR A 237 2.72 -91.53 6.23
CA THR A 237 1.68 -90.51 6.10
C THR A 237 1.65 -89.55 7.27
N GLU A 238 1.97 -90.00 8.49
CA GLU A 238 2.07 -89.13 9.66
C GLU A 238 3.31 -88.22 9.57
N GLU A 239 4.42 -88.75 9.07
CA GLU A 239 5.63 -87.96 8.78
C GLU A 239 5.42 -86.98 7.61
N ILE A 240 4.68 -87.37 6.58
CA ILE A 240 4.28 -86.48 5.47
C ILE A 240 3.30 -85.40 5.98
N ALA A 241 2.30 -85.75 6.78
CA ALA A 241 1.33 -84.80 7.32
C ALA A 241 1.99 -83.74 8.21
N THR A 242 2.96 -84.15 9.05
CA THR A 242 3.71 -83.19 9.88
C THR A 242 4.61 -82.27 9.05
N LEU A 243 5.24 -82.77 7.98
CA LEU A 243 6.02 -81.94 7.06
C LEU A 243 5.13 -81.02 6.22
N GLU A 244 3.96 -81.47 5.79
CA GLU A 244 2.97 -80.65 5.07
C GLU A 244 2.41 -79.53 5.97
N GLU A 245 2.15 -79.81 7.25
CA GLU A 245 1.71 -78.79 8.20
C GLU A 245 2.81 -77.77 8.50
N GLN A 246 4.07 -78.21 8.64
CA GLN A 246 5.21 -77.28 8.75
C GLN A 246 5.39 -76.43 7.49
N LEU A 247 5.22 -77.02 6.30
CA LEU A 247 5.31 -76.31 5.03
C LEU A 247 4.15 -75.32 4.86
N PHE A 248 2.95 -75.67 5.33
CA PHE A 248 1.80 -74.78 5.37
C PHE A 248 2.02 -73.59 6.30
N ILE A 249 2.52 -73.81 7.52
CA ILE A 249 2.85 -72.74 8.47
C ILE A 249 3.94 -71.82 7.90
N ALA A 250 4.99 -72.39 7.29
CA ALA A 250 6.05 -71.62 6.64
C ALA A 250 5.54 -70.82 5.43
N SER A 251 4.64 -71.40 4.63
CA SER A 251 3.96 -70.74 3.51
C SER A 251 3.09 -69.57 4.00
N GLU A 252 2.32 -69.77 5.07
CA GLU A 252 1.49 -68.73 5.67
C GLU A 252 2.34 -67.58 6.23
N GLN A 253 3.46 -67.90 6.89
CA GLN A 253 4.42 -66.90 7.36
C GLN A 253 5.07 -66.14 6.21
N ASN A 254 5.46 -66.81 5.13
CA ASN A 254 5.95 -66.13 3.93
C ASN A 254 4.89 -65.22 3.29
N GLY A 255 3.62 -65.64 3.28
CA GLY A 255 2.51 -64.79 2.82
C GLY A 255 2.36 -63.52 3.68
N LYS A 256 2.38 -63.67 5.02
CA LYS A 256 2.34 -62.54 5.96
C LYS A 256 3.53 -61.59 5.78
N LEU A 257 4.73 -62.13 5.58
CA LEU A 257 5.94 -61.33 5.33
C LEU A 257 5.87 -60.60 3.98
N SER A 258 5.34 -61.24 2.94
CA SER A 258 5.16 -60.61 1.62
C SER A 258 4.19 -59.42 1.71
N ILE A 259 3.03 -59.60 2.36
CA ILE A 259 2.07 -58.52 2.59
C ILE A 259 2.72 -57.39 3.38
N ARG A 260 3.51 -57.72 4.41
CA ARG A 260 4.22 -56.71 5.20
C ARG A 260 5.27 -55.94 4.39
N ILE A 261 5.96 -56.61 3.47
CA ILE A 261 6.92 -55.95 2.56
C ILE A 261 6.19 -54.99 1.63
N ASP A 262 5.07 -55.41 1.02
CA ASP A 262 4.28 -54.55 0.13
C ASP A 262 3.72 -53.33 0.88
N GLU A 263 3.30 -53.52 2.13
CA GLU A 263 2.84 -52.44 3.00
C GLU A 263 3.96 -51.45 3.34
N LEU A 264 5.15 -51.93 3.67
CA LEU A 264 6.32 -51.08 3.92
C LEU A 264 6.78 -50.33 2.65
N LEU A 265 6.67 -50.94 1.47
CA LEU A 265 6.97 -50.28 0.20
C LEU A 265 5.97 -49.16 -0.11
N ARG A 266 4.68 -49.39 0.18
CA ARG A 266 3.64 -48.37 0.06
C ARG A 266 3.89 -47.21 1.02
N GLU A 267 4.18 -47.52 2.28
CA GLU A 267 4.48 -46.52 3.31
C GLU A 267 5.74 -45.69 2.96
N ALA A 268 6.79 -46.33 2.45
CA ALA A 268 7.99 -45.63 1.98
C ALA A 268 7.71 -44.66 0.81
N LYS A 269 6.80 -45.04 -0.10
CA LYS A 269 6.37 -44.18 -1.21
C LYS A 269 5.57 -42.98 -0.71
N ASP A 270 4.69 -43.19 0.27
CA ASP A 270 3.91 -42.11 0.89
C ASP A 270 4.81 -41.14 1.65
N TYR A 271 5.81 -41.63 2.39
CA TYR A 271 6.83 -40.80 3.04
C TYR A 271 7.63 -39.96 2.04
N GLN A 272 8.00 -40.55 0.89
CA GLN A 272 8.70 -39.81 -0.15
C GLN A 272 7.81 -38.69 -0.73
N ALA A 273 6.53 -38.98 -0.99
CA ALA A 273 5.59 -37.97 -1.49
C ALA A 273 5.36 -36.81 -0.50
N VAL A 274 5.30 -37.10 0.81
CA VAL A 274 5.21 -36.06 1.85
C VAL A 274 6.49 -35.23 1.91
N ARG A 275 7.67 -35.86 1.76
CA ARG A 275 8.95 -35.15 1.72
C ARG A 275 9.05 -34.22 0.52
N ASP A 276 8.64 -34.69 -0.67
CA ASP A 276 8.66 -33.87 -1.89
C ASP A 276 7.71 -32.67 -1.77
N LYS A 277 6.50 -32.88 -1.19
CA LYS A 277 5.55 -31.80 -0.88
C LYS A 277 6.14 -30.78 0.11
N LEU A 278 6.83 -31.24 1.15
CA LEU A 278 7.47 -30.37 2.13
C LEU A 278 8.59 -29.52 1.51
N ASP A 279 9.36 -30.10 0.58
CA ASP A 279 10.43 -29.37 -0.11
C ASP A 279 9.87 -28.34 -1.10
N ILE A 280 8.75 -28.65 -1.78
CA ILE A 280 8.00 -27.68 -2.60
C ILE A 280 7.50 -26.53 -1.72
N GLU A 281 6.86 -26.82 -0.58
CA GLU A 281 6.30 -25.80 0.30
C GLU A 281 7.38 -24.90 0.90
N LYS A 282 8.56 -25.45 1.23
CA LYS A 282 9.72 -24.65 1.65
C LYS A 282 10.20 -23.70 0.55
N ASN A 283 10.25 -24.16 -0.69
CA ASN A 283 10.64 -23.32 -1.82
C ASN A 283 9.60 -22.20 -2.07
N ASN A 284 8.32 -22.53 -1.99
CA ASN A 284 7.23 -21.55 -2.08
C ASN A 284 7.33 -20.49 -0.97
N TYR A 285 7.58 -20.91 0.27
CA TYR A 285 7.78 -19.99 1.40
C TYR A 285 8.98 -19.06 1.19
N VAL A 286 10.12 -19.60 0.72
CA VAL A 286 11.32 -18.79 0.44
C VAL A 286 11.06 -17.77 -0.67
N ASN A 287 10.36 -18.17 -1.72
CA ASN A 287 10.01 -17.28 -2.84
C ASN A 287 9.01 -16.20 -2.42
N ALA A 288 7.95 -16.58 -1.69
CA ALA A 288 6.99 -15.64 -1.13
C ALA A 288 7.66 -14.61 -0.20
N ASN A 289 8.60 -15.06 0.64
CA ASN A 289 9.35 -14.17 1.53
C ASN A 289 10.30 -13.22 0.76
N ARG A 290 10.92 -13.68 -0.34
CA ARG A 290 11.71 -12.81 -1.23
C ARG A 290 10.84 -11.77 -1.91
N ASN A 291 9.66 -12.16 -2.43
CA ASN A 291 8.72 -11.25 -3.08
C ASN A 291 8.18 -10.21 -2.08
N ALA A 292 7.79 -10.64 -0.88
CA ALA A 292 7.35 -9.74 0.18
C ALA A 292 8.45 -8.73 0.57
N LYS A 293 9.71 -9.18 0.66
CA LYS A 293 10.85 -8.30 0.95
C LYS A 293 11.08 -7.29 -0.19
N PHE A 294 11.00 -7.73 -1.44
CA PHE A 294 11.14 -6.83 -2.60
C PHE A 294 10.02 -5.80 -2.66
N ALA A 295 8.76 -6.21 -2.43
CA ALA A 295 7.61 -5.32 -2.36
C ALA A 295 7.75 -4.29 -1.22
N ALA A 296 8.23 -4.72 -0.04
CA ALA A 296 8.51 -3.81 1.07
C ALA A 296 9.62 -2.80 0.72
N GLU A 297 10.67 -3.21 0.01
CA GLU A 297 11.74 -2.32 -0.43
C GLU A 297 11.26 -1.30 -1.47
N GLN A 298 10.39 -1.70 -2.41
CA GLN A 298 9.78 -0.79 -3.38
C GLN A 298 8.90 0.27 -2.68
N LYS A 299 8.03 -0.16 -1.76
CA LYS A 299 7.22 0.78 -0.94
C LYS A 299 8.09 1.71 -0.11
N SER A 300 9.21 1.23 0.43
CA SER A 300 10.15 2.08 1.16
C SER A 300 10.77 3.16 0.27
N LYS A 301 11.17 2.82 -0.96
CA LYS A 301 11.71 3.80 -1.93
C LYS A 301 10.65 4.82 -2.37
N GLU A 302 9.41 4.38 -2.57
CA GLU A 302 8.28 5.26 -2.88
C GLU A 302 8.01 6.25 -1.75
N ILE A 303 7.97 5.78 -0.50
CA ILE A 303 7.82 6.63 0.68
C ILE A 303 8.97 7.66 0.77
N GLU A 304 10.21 7.25 0.50
CA GLU A 304 11.37 8.15 0.50
C GLU A 304 11.25 9.23 -0.59
N MET A 305 10.81 8.87 -1.80
CA MET A 305 10.55 9.86 -2.86
C MET A 305 9.44 10.84 -2.49
N LEU A 306 8.33 10.35 -1.90
CA LEU A 306 7.22 11.19 -1.44
C LEU A 306 7.67 12.12 -0.31
N GLN A 307 8.50 11.65 0.62
CA GLN A 307 9.09 12.47 1.67
C GLN A 307 9.98 13.57 1.09
N SER A 308 10.84 13.25 0.11
CA SER A 308 11.66 14.25 -0.58
C SER A 308 10.81 15.29 -1.31
N LYS A 309 9.76 14.86 -2.01
CA LYS A 309 8.81 15.76 -2.69
C LYS A 309 8.10 16.68 -1.70
N ASN A 310 7.64 16.16 -0.56
CA ASN A 310 7.02 16.95 0.49
C ASN A 310 7.98 17.98 1.10
N GLN A 311 9.24 17.62 1.32
CA GLN A 311 10.27 18.55 1.78
C GLN A 311 10.49 19.69 0.76
N ASN A 312 10.52 19.37 -0.52
CA ASN A 312 10.65 20.36 -1.59
C ASN A 312 9.43 21.31 -1.64
N LEU A 313 8.22 20.77 -1.54
CA LEU A 313 6.98 21.57 -1.49
C LEU A 313 6.91 22.48 -0.26
N GLU A 314 7.36 22.01 0.90
CA GLU A 314 7.45 22.85 2.10
C GLU A 314 8.51 23.96 1.97
N ALA A 315 9.62 23.69 1.25
CA ALA A 315 10.59 24.73 0.92
C ALA A 315 10.00 25.79 -0.03
N GLU A 316 9.28 25.37 -1.06
CA GLU A 316 8.58 26.26 -2.01
C GLU A 316 7.51 27.10 -1.30
N LYS A 317 6.70 26.49 -0.45
CA LYS A 317 5.69 27.17 0.37
C LYS A 317 6.31 28.24 1.29
N LYS A 318 7.48 27.96 1.90
CA LYS A 318 8.22 28.95 2.69
C LYS A 318 8.70 30.12 1.83
N GLU A 319 9.19 29.85 0.63
CA GLU A 319 9.65 30.89 -0.30
C GLU A 319 8.47 31.75 -0.80
N LEU A 320 7.36 31.14 -1.19
CA LEU A 320 6.15 31.87 -1.58
C LEU A 320 5.62 32.74 -0.42
N LYS A 321 5.62 32.22 0.81
CA LYS A 321 5.23 33.00 1.99
C LYS A 321 6.14 34.21 2.19
N LYS A 322 7.45 34.07 1.96
CA LYS A 322 8.40 35.18 2.02
C LYS A 322 8.12 36.21 0.92
N GLN A 323 7.86 35.77 -0.31
CA GLN A 323 7.51 36.67 -1.42
C GLN A 323 6.23 37.46 -1.10
N VAL A 324 5.20 36.82 -0.55
CA VAL A 324 3.96 37.51 -0.14
C VAL A 324 4.25 38.58 0.92
N MET A 325 5.05 38.27 1.94
CA MET A 325 5.45 39.27 2.95
C MET A 325 6.23 40.44 2.34
N GLU A 326 7.11 40.18 1.35
CA GLU A 326 7.82 41.24 0.64
C GLU A 326 6.87 42.12 -0.18
N TYR A 327 5.88 41.53 -0.86
CA TYR A 327 4.84 42.28 -1.57
C TYR A 327 3.98 43.12 -0.63
N ASP A 328 3.59 42.61 0.54
CA ASP A 328 2.83 43.37 1.54
C ASP A 328 3.62 44.60 2.02
N VAL A 329 4.92 44.44 2.27
CA VAL A 329 5.81 45.56 2.64
C VAL A 329 5.93 46.58 1.50
N GLN A 330 6.03 46.13 0.25
CA GLN A 330 6.04 47.03 -0.92
C GLN A 330 4.73 47.79 -1.06
N GLN A 331 3.59 47.12 -0.88
CA GLN A 331 2.26 47.74 -0.89
C GLN A 331 2.11 48.78 0.22
N GLN A 332 2.58 48.50 1.44
CA GLN A 332 2.57 49.47 2.53
C GLN A 332 3.40 50.72 2.19
N LYS A 333 4.60 50.55 1.63
CA LYS A 333 5.44 51.68 1.19
C LYS A 333 4.77 52.51 0.09
N LEU A 334 4.15 51.83 -0.88
CA LEU A 334 3.43 52.50 -1.96
C LEU A 334 2.23 53.30 -1.43
N ASN A 335 1.46 52.72 -0.50
CA ASN A 335 0.34 53.38 0.15
C ASN A 335 0.77 54.60 0.96
N GLU A 336 1.91 54.53 1.66
CA GLU A 336 2.45 55.68 2.39
C GLU A 336 2.89 56.79 1.43
N ALA A 337 3.58 56.45 0.33
CA ALA A 337 3.93 57.42 -0.70
C ALA A 337 2.69 58.09 -1.32
N PHE A 338 1.61 57.33 -1.57
CA PHE A 338 0.33 57.89 -2.02
C PHE A 338 -0.27 58.85 -0.97
N ARG A 339 -0.19 58.51 0.32
CA ARG A 339 -0.65 59.36 1.42
C ARG A 339 0.14 60.67 1.46
N GLU A 340 1.46 60.62 1.34
CA GLU A 340 2.33 61.78 1.27
C GLU A 340 2.02 62.68 0.07
N CYS A 341 1.85 62.08 -1.12
CA CYS A 341 1.45 62.82 -2.33
C CYS A 341 0.09 63.51 -2.14
N LYS A 342 -0.90 62.83 -1.55
CA LYS A 342 -2.22 63.41 -1.27
C LYS A 342 -2.12 64.58 -0.28
N ASN A 343 -1.29 64.45 0.75
CA ASN A 343 -1.03 65.53 1.71
C ASN A 343 -0.31 66.71 1.07
N ALA A 344 0.67 66.46 0.20
CA ALA A 344 1.38 67.50 -0.55
C ALA A 344 0.44 68.24 -1.51
N LEU A 345 -0.43 67.52 -2.23
CA LEU A 345 -1.45 68.11 -3.08
C LEU A 345 -2.40 68.99 -2.27
N ALA A 346 -2.90 68.50 -1.13
CA ALA A 346 -3.77 69.28 -0.25
C ALA A 346 -3.09 70.57 0.28
N ARG A 347 -1.78 70.52 0.57
CA ARG A 347 -0.99 71.72 0.93
C ARG A 347 -0.90 72.70 -0.24
N SER A 348 -0.52 72.23 -1.43
CA SER A 348 -0.43 73.05 -2.63
C SER A 348 -1.77 73.70 -3.01
N GLU A 349 -2.88 72.98 -2.85
CA GLU A 349 -4.22 73.54 -3.05
C GLU A 349 -4.56 74.64 -2.03
N ARG A 350 -4.15 74.51 -0.76
CA ARG A 350 -4.33 75.58 0.24
C ARG A 350 -3.50 76.80 -0.12
N GLU A 351 -2.23 76.62 -0.44
CA GLU A 351 -1.35 77.70 -0.88
C GLU A 351 -1.91 78.41 -2.12
N ALA A 352 -2.45 77.67 -3.11
CA ALA A 352 -3.09 78.27 -4.27
C ALA A 352 -4.33 79.11 -3.92
N ARG A 353 -5.15 78.66 -2.95
CA ARG A 353 -6.30 79.44 -2.46
C ARG A 353 -5.83 80.70 -1.73
N GLU A 354 -4.81 80.62 -0.88
CA GLU A 354 -4.21 81.77 -0.19
C GLU A 354 -3.60 82.78 -1.17
N ILE A 355 -2.89 82.30 -2.19
CA ILE A 355 -2.36 83.13 -3.29
C ILE A 355 -3.52 83.80 -4.06
N SER A 356 -4.62 83.08 -4.32
CA SER A 356 -5.79 83.67 -4.99
C SER A 356 -6.43 84.78 -4.16
N VAL A 357 -6.54 84.60 -2.84
CA VAL A 357 -7.09 85.61 -1.93
C VAL A 357 -6.17 86.83 -1.84
N THR A 358 -4.86 86.61 -1.63
CA THR A 358 -3.88 87.70 -1.57
C THR A 358 -3.82 88.47 -2.89
N LYS A 359 -3.87 87.79 -4.03
CA LYS A 359 -3.98 88.43 -5.34
C LYS A 359 -5.25 89.28 -5.45
N SER A 360 -6.41 88.76 -5.04
CA SER A 360 -7.67 89.53 -5.07
C SER A 360 -7.59 90.79 -4.22
N ASN A 361 -6.94 90.73 -3.05
CA ASN A 361 -6.73 91.90 -2.19
C ASN A 361 -5.80 92.92 -2.85
N VAL A 362 -4.69 92.47 -3.44
CA VAL A 362 -3.76 93.34 -4.18
C VAL A 362 -4.43 93.98 -5.41
N ASP A 363 -5.29 93.25 -6.12
CA ASP A 363 -6.05 93.77 -7.25
C ASP A 363 -7.04 94.86 -6.80
N LEU A 364 -7.70 94.69 -5.64
CA LEU A 364 -8.55 95.72 -5.04
C LEU A 364 -7.77 96.96 -4.61
N ASP A 365 -6.61 96.79 -3.95
CA ASP A 365 -5.73 97.89 -3.55
C ASP A 365 -5.21 98.66 -4.77
N ASN A 366 -4.81 97.95 -5.83
CA ASN A 366 -4.38 98.55 -7.09
C ASN A 366 -5.51 99.35 -7.76
N GLU A 367 -6.74 98.84 -7.73
CA GLU A 367 -7.90 99.55 -8.27
C GLU A 367 -8.21 100.80 -7.44
N GLU A 368 -8.09 100.74 -6.12
CA GLU A 368 -8.23 101.92 -5.26
C GLU A 368 -7.13 102.96 -5.54
N LEU A 369 -5.88 102.52 -5.69
CA LEU A 369 -4.76 103.38 -6.08
C LEU A 369 -4.99 104.01 -7.47
N ARG A 370 -5.51 103.25 -8.44
CA ARG A 370 -5.90 103.79 -9.76
C ARG A 370 -6.97 104.86 -9.62
N ARG A 371 -8.03 104.64 -8.83
CA ARG A 371 -9.06 105.66 -8.60
C ARG A 371 -8.50 106.92 -7.93
N ARG A 372 -7.59 106.78 -6.97
CA ARG A 372 -6.90 107.93 -6.35
C ARG A 372 -6.03 108.66 -7.36
N ALA A 373 -5.29 107.94 -8.20
CA ALA A 373 -4.48 108.53 -9.26
C ALA A 373 -5.35 109.28 -10.28
N GLU A 374 -6.45 108.68 -10.77
CA GLU A 374 -7.42 109.33 -11.64
C GLU A 374 -8.07 110.57 -10.98
N GLY A 375 -8.35 110.50 -9.67
CA GLY A 375 -8.83 111.64 -8.89
C GLY A 375 -7.81 112.78 -8.86
N ALA A 376 -6.56 112.47 -8.54
CA ALA A 376 -5.46 113.42 -8.55
C ALA A 376 -5.19 113.99 -9.96
N GLU A 377 -5.29 113.19 -11.02
CA GLU A 377 -5.19 113.65 -12.40
C GLU A 377 -6.31 114.64 -12.75
N LYS A 378 -7.57 114.37 -12.34
CA LYS A 378 -8.68 115.30 -12.51
C LYS A 378 -8.44 116.61 -11.75
N GLU A 379 -7.94 116.55 -10.53
CA GLU A 379 -7.54 117.75 -9.77
C GLU A 379 -6.42 118.52 -10.46
N ILE A 380 -5.38 117.84 -10.95
CA ILE A 380 -4.31 118.44 -11.74
C ILE A 380 -4.88 119.09 -13.02
N HIS A 381 -5.83 118.44 -13.70
CA HIS A 381 -6.49 119.01 -14.87
C HIS A 381 -7.29 120.27 -14.53
N GLN A 382 -8.03 120.29 -13.41
CA GLN A 382 -8.74 121.48 -12.92
C GLN A 382 -7.77 122.60 -12.54
N LEU A 383 -6.69 122.26 -11.82
CA LEU A 383 -5.64 123.20 -11.44
C LEU A 383 -4.92 123.75 -12.69
N LYS A 384 -4.62 122.92 -13.68
CA LYS A 384 -4.07 123.37 -14.98
C LYS A 384 -5.04 124.28 -15.74
N GLY A 385 -6.34 123.98 -15.73
CA GLY A 385 -7.35 124.87 -16.31
C GLY A 385 -7.36 126.23 -15.60
N ARG A 386 -7.35 126.22 -14.27
CA ARG A 386 -7.32 127.43 -13.44
C ARG A 386 -5.99 128.20 -13.55
N ILE A 387 -4.87 127.50 -13.71
CA ILE A 387 -3.57 128.09 -14.01
C ILE A 387 -3.60 128.72 -15.40
N GLY A 388 -4.16 128.05 -16.42
CA GLY A 388 -4.33 128.65 -17.75
C GLY A 388 -5.24 129.89 -17.75
N GLU A 389 -6.26 129.92 -16.88
CA GLU A 389 -7.09 131.11 -16.65
C GLU A 389 -6.31 132.23 -15.94
N LEU A 390 -5.40 131.89 -15.02
CA LEU A 390 -4.55 132.85 -14.30
C LEU A 390 -3.38 133.36 -15.17
N GLU A 391 -2.75 132.50 -15.96
CA GLU A 391 -1.70 132.82 -16.95
C GLU A 391 -2.28 133.66 -18.11
N GLY A 392 -3.58 133.51 -18.42
CA GLY A 392 -4.30 134.43 -19.32
C GLY A 392 -4.53 135.84 -18.74
N THR A 393 -4.25 136.05 -17.45
CA THR A 393 -4.39 137.34 -16.74
C THR A 393 -3.08 137.90 -16.18
N ASP A 394 -1.96 137.19 -16.32
CA ASP A 394 -0.67 137.54 -15.71
C ASP A 394 0.48 137.49 -16.74
N ASP A 395 0.21 137.89 -17.98
CA ASP A 395 1.25 138.13 -19.01
C ASP A 395 1.66 139.61 -19.03
N ASP A 396 2.18 140.07 -17.89
CA ASP A 396 3.00 141.28 -17.76
C ASP A 396 3.65 141.26 -16.36
N TYR A 397 4.78 140.56 -16.19
CA TYR A 397 5.93 141.06 -15.42
C TYR A 397 7.09 140.04 -15.44
N LEU A 398 8.25 140.56 -15.85
CA LEU A 398 9.52 139.90 -16.13
C LEU A 398 10.24 139.34 -14.88
N GLY A 399 11.11 138.33 -15.08
CA GLY A 399 12.37 138.24 -14.32
C GLY A 399 12.91 136.84 -13.94
N SER A 400 13.88 136.33 -14.73
CA SER A 400 14.85 135.23 -14.42
C SER A 400 15.77 135.49 -13.20
N PRO A 401 16.73 134.62 -12.76
CA PRO A 401 16.91 133.15 -12.83
C PRO A 401 17.53 132.50 -11.53
N ARG A 402 17.80 131.16 -11.58
CA ARG A 402 18.85 130.33 -10.90
C ARG A 402 18.63 129.61 -9.53
N SER A 403 18.63 128.27 -9.64
CA SER A 403 19.43 127.22 -8.93
C SER A 403 19.40 127.01 -7.40
N ARG A 404 19.13 125.77 -6.95
CA ARG A 404 20.03 124.83 -6.21
C ARG A 404 19.26 123.65 -5.58
N THR A 405 19.84 122.44 -5.69
CA THR A 405 19.62 121.24 -4.85
C THR A 405 20.05 121.49 -3.39
N PRO A 406 19.53 120.80 -2.34
CA PRO A 406 20.07 119.48 -1.91
C PRO A 406 19.13 118.49 -1.15
N THR A 407 19.47 117.19 -1.27
CA THR A 407 19.55 116.06 -0.30
C THR A 407 18.71 115.98 0.99
N THR A 408 18.26 114.75 1.34
CA THR A 408 18.23 114.03 2.66
C THR A 408 16.90 113.22 2.79
N GLY A 409 16.81 111.96 3.22
CA GLY A 409 17.75 111.04 3.86
C GLY A 409 17.23 109.59 3.93
N MET A 410 18.13 108.72 4.40
CA MET A 410 18.01 107.28 4.60
C MET A 410 17.07 106.92 5.77
N MET A 411 16.50 105.70 5.76
CA MET A 411 16.63 104.69 6.85
C MET A 411 16.03 103.34 6.42
N THR A 412 16.87 102.31 6.39
CA THR A 412 16.52 100.88 6.54
C THR A 412 16.22 100.56 8.00
N PRO A 413 15.65 99.37 8.29
CA PRO A 413 16.43 98.45 9.11
C PRO A 413 16.44 97.01 8.61
N SER A 414 17.63 96.44 8.63
CA SER A 414 17.93 95.01 8.64
C SER A 414 18.01 94.56 10.10
N VAL A 415 17.38 93.43 10.45
CA VAL A 415 17.79 92.61 11.59
C VAL A 415 17.84 91.15 11.14
N HIS A 416 19.06 90.64 11.04
CA HIS A 416 19.43 89.23 11.07
C HIS A 416 19.70 88.85 12.53
N GLY A 417 19.31 87.64 12.95
CA GLY A 417 19.69 87.06 14.23
C GLY A 417 19.19 85.64 14.38
N ASN A 418 20.05 84.66 14.08
CA ASN A 418 19.88 83.25 14.43
C ASN A 418 20.36 83.01 15.87
N LEU A 419 19.61 82.24 16.67
CA LEU A 419 20.18 81.31 17.66
C LEU A 419 19.15 80.29 18.15
N GLN A 420 19.32 79.08 17.61
CA GLN A 420 19.22 77.78 18.26
C GLN A 420 19.25 77.80 19.81
N LYS A 421 18.08 77.79 20.44
CA LYS A 421 17.73 77.03 21.66
C LYS A 421 16.32 77.45 22.05
N ASP A 422 15.36 76.58 21.76
CA ASP A 422 14.11 76.36 22.52
C ASP A 422 13.47 75.10 21.94
N LEU A 423 14.07 73.97 22.32
CA LEU A 423 13.40 72.69 22.45
C LEU A 423 12.81 72.67 23.86
N GLU A 424 11.65 72.01 24.02
CA GLU A 424 10.94 71.69 25.28
C GLU A 424 9.77 72.60 25.68
N ALA A 425 8.63 72.43 25.02
CA ALA A 425 7.30 72.74 25.58
C ALA A 425 6.18 71.95 24.86
N ALA A 426 6.19 70.63 24.97
CA ALA A 426 5.01 69.76 24.83
C ALA A 426 5.34 68.38 25.43
N GLY A 427 5.53 68.36 26.76
CA GLY A 427 5.50 67.13 27.55
C GLY A 427 4.10 66.93 28.12
N PHE A 428 3.55 65.74 27.91
CA PHE A 428 2.59 65.04 28.76
C PHE A 428 2.76 63.56 28.38
N GLU A 429 3.64 62.85 29.08
CA GLU A 429 3.37 62.04 30.28
C GLU A 429 2.46 60.82 30.02
N GLU A 430 3.08 59.66 30.26
CA GLU A 430 2.53 58.39 30.74
C GLU A 430 1.14 58.46 31.37
N SER A 431 0.32 57.45 31.04
CA SER A 431 -0.72 56.95 31.94
C SER A 431 -0.88 55.44 31.76
N THR A 432 -0.25 54.73 32.67
CA THR A 432 -0.54 53.36 33.10
C THR A 432 -1.66 53.38 34.15
N LEU A 433 -2.82 52.76 33.91
CA LEU A 433 -3.81 52.27 34.89
C LEU A 433 -4.70 51.26 34.13
N SER A 434 -4.83 49.96 34.43
CA SER A 434 -5.15 49.23 35.67
C SER A 434 -6.48 49.63 36.30
N LEU A 435 -7.53 48.83 36.06
CA LEU A 435 -8.76 48.59 36.87
C LEU A 435 -9.71 47.71 36.00
N GLY A 436 -10.25 46.56 36.41
CA GLY A 436 -10.22 45.89 37.71
C GLY A 436 -10.77 44.45 37.59
N GLU A 437 -10.49 43.70 38.64
CA GLU A 437 -10.95 42.35 38.98
C GLU A 437 -12.45 42.26 39.30
N GLU A 438 -13.01 41.06 39.11
CA GLU A 438 -13.92 40.29 40.01
C GLU A 438 -14.24 38.97 39.23
N GLU A 439 -13.78 37.76 39.58
CA GLU A 439 -14.13 36.90 40.75
C GLU A 439 -15.64 36.94 41.08
N HIS A 440 -16.45 35.88 41.20
CA HIS A 440 -16.24 34.44 41.44
C HIS A 440 -17.64 33.70 41.30
N PRO A 441 -17.85 32.44 41.75
CA PRO A 441 -18.58 31.37 41.04
C PRO A 441 -19.96 30.99 41.66
N GLU A 442 -20.64 29.99 41.09
CA GLU A 442 -21.54 29.02 41.77
C GLU A 442 -22.06 28.01 40.71
N LEU A 443 -21.57 26.76 40.61
CA LEU A 443 -22.07 25.55 41.28
C LEU A 443 -23.57 25.60 41.66
N ILE A 444 -24.38 24.69 41.10
CA ILE A 444 -25.11 23.63 41.83
C ILE A 444 -25.84 22.68 40.87
N ASN A 445 -25.72 21.40 41.23
CA ASN A 445 -26.34 20.15 40.77
C ASN A 445 -27.81 20.19 40.35
N GLY A 446 -28.14 19.27 39.45
CA GLY A 446 -29.48 18.70 39.27
C GLY A 446 -29.42 17.36 38.54
N VAL A 447 -29.20 16.28 39.29
CA VAL A 447 -29.45 14.90 38.87
C VAL A 447 -30.95 14.65 38.92
N GLU A 448 -31.56 14.12 37.86
CA GLU A 448 -32.71 13.22 37.96
C GLU A 448 -32.62 12.11 36.91
N GLU A 449 -32.99 10.91 37.36
CA GLU A 449 -32.84 9.61 36.73
C GLU A 449 -33.96 9.27 35.73
N GLY A 450 -33.59 8.60 34.63
CA GLY A 450 -34.37 7.55 33.95
C GLY A 450 -35.66 7.95 33.18
N PRO A 451 -36.10 7.16 32.17
CA PRO A 451 -36.11 5.70 32.21
C PRO A 451 -35.62 4.96 30.94
N LYS A 452 -35.16 3.74 31.21
CA LYS A 452 -35.07 2.52 30.39
C LYS A 452 -35.73 2.52 29.00
N GLU A 453 -34.98 2.07 28.00
CA GLU A 453 -35.47 1.25 26.89
C GLU A 453 -34.33 0.32 26.40
N GLU A 454 -34.59 -0.99 26.38
CA GLU A 454 -33.79 -2.03 25.69
C GLU A 454 -34.06 -1.92 24.18
N PRO A 455 -33.05 -2.07 23.30
CA PRO A 455 -32.76 -3.38 22.66
C PRO A 455 -31.22 -3.54 22.44
N ASP A 456 -30.59 -4.62 22.02
CA ASP A 456 -31.00 -5.84 21.32
C ASP A 456 -29.90 -6.90 21.66
N LYS A 457 -30.19 -7.86 22.53
CA LYS A 457 -29.26 -8.93 22.92
C LYS A 457 -29.39 -10.14 22.00
N ALA A 458 -29.10 -9.96 20.71
CA ALA A 458 -29.21 -11.06 19.75
C ALA A 458 -27.92 -11.34 18.96
N LEU A 459 -26.83 -10.57 19.18
CA LEU A 459 -25.60 -10.71 18.39
C LEU A 459 -24.35 -11.12 19.18
N ASP A 460 -24.45 -11.22 20.51
CA ASP A 460 -23.30 -11.59 21.36
C ASP A 460 -23.19 -13.10 21.67
N GLU A 461 -24.19 -13.91 21.31
CA GLU A 461 -24.19 -15.34 21.67
C GLU A 461 -23.36 -16.23 20.72
N ASP A 462 -22.99 -15.77 19.52
CA ASP A 462 -22.26 -16.60 18.54
C ASP A 462 -20.71 -16.51 18.64
N MET A 463 -20.16 -15.60 19.44
CA MET A 463 -18.70 -15.49 19.64
C MET A 463 -18.18 -16.15 20.93
N ALA A 464 -19.07 -16.76 21.71
CA ALA A 464 -18.73 -17.50 22.92
C ALA A 464 -18.63 -19.02 22.68
N MET A 465 -18.17 -19.45 21.49
CA MET A 465 -17.73 -20.83 21.30
C MET A 465 -16.59 -21.12 22.29
N GLN A 466 -16.84 -22.07 23.16
CA GLN A 466 -16.41 -22.07 24.55
C GLN A 466 -14.88 -22.11 24.66
N GLU A 467 -14.32 -21.36 25.61
CA GLU A 467 -12.92 -21.51 26.05
C GLU A 467 -12.58 -22.98 26.40
N GLU A 468 -13.61 -23.77 26.77
CA GLU A 468 -13.55 -25.22 26.97
C GLU A 468 -13.34 -26.01 25.67
N ASP A 469 -13.91 -25.58 24.53
CA ASP A 469 -13.73 -26.24 23.23
C ASP A 469 -12.33 -25.97 22.65
N LYS A 470 -11.75 -24.81 22.97
CA LYS A 470 -10.37 -24.46 22.59
C LYS A 470 -9.33 -25.23 23.42
N ALA A 471 -9.63 -25.48 24.70
CA ALA A 471 -8.81 -26.34 25.54
C ALA A 471 -8.90 -27.81 25.10
N LYS A 472 -10.10 -28.30 24.73
CA LYS A 472 -10.29 -29.64 24.15
C LYS A 472 -9.55 -29.82 22.84
N LEU A 473 -9.54 -28.83 21.95
CA LEU A 473 -8.79 -28.89 20.70
C LEU A 473 -7.27 -28.95 20.93
N LEU A 474 -6.74 -28.24 21.94
CA LEU A 474 -5.33 -28.33 22.31
C LEU A 474 -4.97 -29.68 22.92
N GLU A 475 -5.84 -30.25 23.75
CA GLU A 475 -5.67 -31.60 24.33
C GLU A 475 -5.77 -32.69 23.25
N GLU A 476 -6.67 -32.52 22.29
CA GLU A 476 -6.85 -33.39 21.13
C GLU A 476 -5.68 -33.31 20.14
N MET A 477 -4.99 -32.17 20.04
CA MET A 477 -3.74 -32.03 19.29
C MET A 477 -2.52 -32.60 20.02
N LEU A 478 -2.52 -32.67 21.36
CA LEU A 478 -1.44 -33.25 22.15
C LEU A 478 -1.47 -34.78 22.18
N LYS A 479 -2.68 -35.37 22.21
CA LYS A 479 -2.89 -36.81 22.38
C LYS A 479 -2.25 -37.69 21.30
N PRO A 480 -2.33 -37.38 19.99
CA PRO A 480 -1.65 -38.14 18.94
C PRO A 480 -0.12 -38.12 19.06
N LEU A 481 0.41 -37.08 19.67
CA LEU A 481 1.85 -36.89 19.86
C LEU A 481 2.36 -37.68 21.07
N GLU A 482 1.59 -37.76 22.14
CA GLU A 482 1.83 -38.66 23.26
C GLU A 482 1.71 -40.14 22.85
N ASP A 483 0.72 -40.46 22.01
CA ASP A 483 0.56 -41.79 21.43
C ASP A 483 1.74 -42.18 20.54
N ALA A 484 2.27 -41.25 19.72
CA ALA A 484 3.47 -41.46 18.90
C ALA A 484 4.73 -41.68 19.77
N LYS A 485 4.86 -40.95 20.89
CA LYS A 485 5.94 -41.13 21.87
C LYS A 485 5.87 -42.51 22.54
N GLU A 486 4.66 -42.96 22.88
CA GLU A 486 4.44 -44.28 23.48
C GLU A 486 4.67 -45.42 22.48
N GLN A 487 4.28 -45.25 21.22
CA GLN A 487 4.54 -46.19 20.13
C GLN A 487 6.04 -46.33 19.85
N LEU A 488 6.79 -45.23 19.86
CA LEU A 488 8.26 -45.26 19.75
C LEU A 488 8.90 -46.01 20.93
N ALA A 489 8.44 -45.78 22.16
CA ALA A 489 8.94 -46.49 23.34
C ALA A 489 8.64 -48.01 23.30
N ARG A 490 7.45 -48.40 22.81
CA ARG A 490 7.07 -49.81 22.59
C ARG A 490 7.87 -50.47 21.47
N PHE A 491 8.10 -49.74 20.37
CA PHE A 491 8.91 -50.22 19.23
C PHE A 491 10.35 -50.49 19.64
N ILE A 492 10.94 -49.60 20.46
CA ILE A 492 12.28 -49.77 21.02
C ILE A 492 12.33 -51.00 21.94
N SER A 493 11.34 -51.16 22.83
CA SER A 493 11.27 -52.29 23.76
C SER A 493 11.06 -53.65 23.07
N GLN A 494 10.39 -53.69 21.92
CA GLN A 494 10.18 -54.91 21.12
C GLN A 494 11.38 -55.27 20.24
N GLN A 495 12.16 -54.29 19.77
CA GLN A 495 13.34 -54.51 18.91
C GLN A 495 14.57 -54.94 19.70
N THR A 496 14.69 -54.56 20.98
CA THR A 496 15.81 -54.97 21.83
C THR A 496 15.50 -56.26 22.59
N GLY A 497 15.34 -57.36 21.85
CA GLY A 497 15.57 -58.70 22.41
C GLY A 497 17.05 -58.85 22.78
N GLU A 498 17.33 -59.50 23.92
CA GLU A 498 18.64 -59.72 24.56
C GLU A 498 19.79 -60.00 23.56
N GLY A 499 20.50 -58.96 23.10
CA GLY A 499 21.55 -59.18 22.11
C GLY A 499 22.15 -57.95 21.45
N SER A 500 22.62 -56.97 22.22
CA SER A 500 23.79 -56.11 21.93
C SER A 500 23.70 -54.80 22.73
N GLU A 501 24.37 -54.78 23.87
CA GLU A 501 24.46 -53.65 24.81
C GLU A 501 24.92 -52.34 24.14
N ALA A 502 25.72 -52.45 23.06
CA ALA A 502 26.20 -51.31 22.27
C ALA A 502 25.11 -50.70 21.35
N ILE A 503 24.19 -51.52 20.83
CA ILE A 503 23.04 -51.05 20.04
C ILE A 503 22.01 -50.40 20.98
N GLN A 504 21.81 -50.96 22.18
CA GLN A 504 20.97 -50.36 23.22
C GLN A 504 21.46 -48.96 23.61
N GLN A 505 22.76 -48.78 23.89
CA GLN A 505 23.29 -47.45 24.25
C GLN A 505 23.17 -46.42 23.11
N SER A 506 23.37 -46.84 21.86
CA SER A 506 23.21 -45.96 20.70
C SER A 506 21.75 -45.59 20.44
N LEU A 507 20.83 -46.53 20.66
CA LEU A 507 19.40 -46.35 20.49
C LEU A 507 18.80 -45.51 21.63
N GLU A 508 19.25 -45.72 22.87
CA GLU A 508 18.92 -44.86 24.03
C GLU A 508 19.44 -43.43 23.84
N GLY A 509 20.65 -43.27 23.29
CA GLY A 509 21.20 -41.95 22.94
C GLY A 509 20.37 -41.22 21.88
N LEU A 510 19.94 -41.93 20.84
CA LEU A 510 19.06 -41.38 19.79
C LEU A 510 17.67 -41.03 20.34
N THR A 511 17.10 -41.92 21.16
CA THR A 511 15.79 -41.72 21.80
C THR A 511 15.81 -40.53 22.75
N ARG A 512 16.91 -40.32 23.47
CA ARG A 512 17.13 -39.15 24.32
C ARG A 512 17.23 -37.88 23.49
N GLN A 513 17.96 -37.89 22.38
CA GLN A 513 18.05 -36.74 21.47
C GLN A 513 16.70 -36.39 20.86
N ILE A 514 15.92 -37.38 20.42
CA ILE A 514 14.58 -37.16 19.87
C ILE A 514 13.65 -36.61 20.96
N SER A 515 13.70 -37.15 22.17
CA SER A 515 12.91 -36.65 23.31
C SER A 515 13.26 -35.20 23.65
N GLU A 516 14.55 -34.85 23.72
CA GLU A 516 15.00 -33.47 23.96
C GLU A 516 14.59 -32.50 22.84
N LEU A 517 14.51 -32.97 21.60
CA LEU A 517 14.09 -32.17 20.45
C LEU A 517 12.58 -31.93 20.49
N ILE A 518 11.81 -32.96 20.83
CA ILE A 518 10.37 -32.88 21.07
C ILE A 518 10.07 -31.94 22.24
N ASP A 519 10.79 -32.04 23.35
CA ASP A 519 10.57 -31.17 24.53
C ASP A 519 10.88 -29.70 24.20
N LYS A 520 11.92 -29.43 23.41
CA LYS A 520 12.24 -28.07 22.93
C LYS A 520 11.18 -27.51 21.98
N ASP A 521 10.63 -28.33 21.11
CA ASP A 521 9.56 -27.90 20.20
C ASP A 521 8.24 -27.68 20.95
N HIS A 522 7.94 -28.48 21.98
CA HIS A 522 6.84 -28.20 22.91
C HIS A 522 7.03 -26.87 23.65
N GLU A 523 8.22 -26.60 24.17
CA GLU A 523 8.52 -25.35 24.87
C GLU A 523 8.38 -24.15 23.93
N ARG A 524 8.83 -24.26 22.68
CA ARG A 524 8.64 -23.23 21.65
C ARG A 524 7.18 -23.04 21.28
N LEU A 525 6.41 -24.11 21.18
CA LEU A 525 4.98 -24.03 20.86
C LEU A 525 4.20 -23.37 22.02
N ALA A 526 4.53 -23.72 23.27
CA ALA A 526 3.97 -23.09 24.46
C ALA A 526 4.32 -21.60 24.53
N GLN A 527 5.56 -21.21 24.22
CA GLN A 527 5.98 -19.80 24.14
C GLN A 527 5.23 -19.04 23.03
N ARG A 528 5.02 -19.66 21.87
CA ARG A 528 4.22 -19.08 20.78
C ARG A 528 2.76 -18.91 21.19
N ALA A 529 2.17 -19.90 21.86
CA ALA A 529 0.81 -19.82 22.35
C ALA A 529 0.65 -18.69 23.39
N GLN A 530 1.60 -18.52 24.31
CA GLN A 530 1.62 -17.40 25.26
C GLN A 530 1.75 -16.04 24.56
N TYR A 531 2.61 -15.95 23.53
CA TYR A 531 2.77 -14.73 22.75
C TYR A 531 1.48 -14.36 22.00
N ILE A 532 0.83 -15.35 21.36
CA ILE A 532 -0.47 -15.17 20.71
C ILE A 532 -1.54 -14.74 21.73
N HIS A 533 -1.56 -15.33 22.92
CA HIS A 533 -2.48 -14.93 23.99
C HIS A 533 -2.25 -13.48 24.42
N GLN A 534 -0.99 -13.06 24.57
CA GLN A 534 -0.64 -11.68 24.90
C GLN A 534 -1.05 -10.70 23.78
N GLN A 535 -0.80 -11.04 22.52
CA GLN A 535 -1.23 -10.24 21.37
C GLN A 535 -2.75 -10.14 21.28
N ASN A 536 -3.47 -11.23 21.52
CA ASN A 536 -4.93 -11.23 21.54
C ASN A 536 -5.49 -10.38 22.69
N GLY A 537 -4.83 -10.37 23.85
CA GLY A 537 -5.16 -9.46 24.95
C GLY A 537 -4.97 -7.99 24.57
N GLN A 538 -3.90 -7.66 23.86
CA GLN A 538 -3.68 -6.31 23.32
C GLN A 538 -4.71 -5.94 22.26
N LEU A 539 -5.05 -6.86 21.35
CA LEU A 539 -6.09 -6.67 20.35
C LEU A 539 -7.45 -6.43 21.00
N LYS A 540 -7.77 -7.15 22.08
CA LYS A 540 -8.99 -6.93 22.86
C LYS A 540 -9.01 -5.54 23.49
N LEU A 541 -7.94 -5.13 24.17
CA LEU A 541 -7.83 -3.78 24.74
C LEU A 541 -7.96 -2.68 23.68
N LEU A 542 -7.39 -2.89 22.48
CA LEU A 542 -7.52 -1.94 21.38
C LEU A 542 -8.94 -1.90 20.82
N ARG A 543 -9.61 -3.05 20.68
CA ARG A 543 -11.02 -3.11 20.26
C ARG A 543 -11.95 -2.46 21.28
N ASP A 544 -11.76 -2.74 22.56
CA ASP A 544 -12.52 -2.11 23.65
C ASP A 544 -12.31 -0.59 23.62
N ARG A 545 -11.07 -0.13 23.39
CA ARG A 545 -10.75 1.30 23.29
C ARG A 545 -11.35 1.96 22.05
N ILE A 546 -11.37 1.28 20.91
CA ILE A 546 -12.01 1.77 19.69
C ILE A 546 -13.52 1.89 19.93
N SER A 547 -14.13 0.87 20.53
CA SER A 547 -15.56 0.89 20.87
C SER A 547 -15.92 2.00 21.88
N GLU A 548 -15.08 2.26 22.88
CA GLU A 548 -15.23 3.41 23.78
C GLU A 548 -15.16 4.76 23.03
N LEU A 549 -14.27 4.89 22.04
CA LEU A 549 -14.11 6.11 21.26
C LEU A 549 -15.26 6.31 20.27
N GLU A 550 -15.76 5.22 19.66
CA GLU A 550 -16.94 5.24 18.80
C GLU A 550 -18.18 5.63 19.60
N LYS A 551 -18.35 5.04 20.79
CA LYS A 551 -19.45 5.41 21.69
C LYS A 551 -19.35 6.86 22.16
N ALA A 552 -18.14 7.35 22.48
CA ALA A 552 -17.94 8.75 22.83
C ALA A 552 -18.21 9.70 21.64
N ALA A 553 -17.93 9.27 20.41
CA ALA A 553 -18.22 10.04 19.20
C ALA A 553 -19.73 10.08 18.91
N GLU A 554 -20.44 8.96 19.08
CA GLU A 554 -21.90 8.90 18.96
C GLU A 554 -22.60 9.72 20.06
N GLU A 555 -22.07 9.71 21.29
CA GLU A 555 -22.56 10.55 22.39
C GLU A 555 -22.36 12.05 22.11
N THR A 556 -21.29 12.45 21.40
CA THR A 556 -21.10 13.85 20.95
C THR A 556 -21.98 14.24 19.77
N GLU A 557 -22.19 13.34 18.79
CA GLU A 557 -23.10 13.60 17.66
C GLU A 557 -24.58 13.66 18.09
N ALA A 558 -24.96 12.95 19.16
CA ALA A 558 -26.31 12.99 19.69
C ALA A 558 -26.64 14.28 20.48
N THR A 559 -25.62 15.05 20.91
CA THR A 559 -25.81 16.33 21.62
C THR A 559 -25.60 17.58 20.76
N ASP A 560 -24.92 17.49 19.62
CA ASP A 560 -24.57 18.64 18.79
C ASP A 560 -25.48 18.78 17.56
N GLY A 561 -26.77 19.00 17.84
CA GLY A 561 -27.69 19.63 16.87
C GLY A 561 -27.50 21.14 16.73
N GLU A 562 -26.59 21.77 17.48
CA GLU A 562 -26.27 23.19 17.39
C GLU A 562 -24.76 23.44 17.44
N GLU A 563 -24.28 24.14 16.41
CA GLU A 563 -23.00 24.84 16.30
C GLU A 563 -21.71 24.03 16.08
N ASP A 564 -21.40 23.97 14.78
CA ASP A 564 -20.11 23.88 14.13
C ASP A 564 -19.04 24.85 14.72
N THR A 565 -18.55 24.58 15.94
CA THR A 565 -17.25 25.07 16.40
C THR A 565 -16.60 24.05 17.33
N VAL A 566 -15.60 23.32 16.83
CA VAL A 566 -14.55 22.81 17.72
C VAL A 566 -14.01 24.03 18.46
N THR A 567 -14.29 24.12 19.76
CA THR A 567 -13.89 25.27 20.57
C THR A 567 -12.39 25.50 20.38
N ARG A 568 -12.00 26.75 20.11
CA ARG A 568 -10.62 27.16 19.79
C ARG A 568 -9.58 26.65 20.80
N GLU A 569 -10.01 26.41 22.04
CA GLU A 569 -9.22 25.79 23.11
C GLU A 569 -8.93 24.31 22.86
N ARG A 570 -9.89 23.53 22.34
CA ARG A 570 -9.69 22.13 21.97
C ARG A 570 -8.75 21.99 20.79
N GLU A 571 -8.83 22.90 19.81
CA GLU A 571 -7.89 22.94 18.68
C GLU A 571 -6.46 23.27 19.15
N LEU A 572 -6.31 24.24 20.07
CA LEU A 572 -5.02 24.57 20.68
C LEU A 572 -4.44 23.43 21.52
N GLU A 573 -5.28 22.72 22.28
CA GLU A 573 -4.84 21.57 23.07
C GLU A 573 -4.40 20.40 22.17
N LEU A 574 -5.13 20.15 21.08
CA LEU A 574 -4.74 19.15 20.08
C LEU A 574 -3.45 19.53 19.36
N GLN A 575 -3.26 20.80 18.99
CA GLN A 575 -1.99 21.28 18.42
C GLN A 575 -0.83 21.09 19.41
N LYS A 576 -1.04 21.39 20.69
CA LYS A 576 -0.02 21.20 21.74
C LYS A 576 0.32 19.73 21.97
N GLN A 577 -0.66 18.84 21.90
CA GLN A 577 -0.44 17.39 21.95
C GLN A 577 0.33 16.88 20.72
N ILE A 578 -0.01 17.36 19.52
CA ILE A 578 0.71 17.03 18.29
C ILE A 578 2.16 17.50 18.37
N GLU A 579 2.42 18.71 18.85
CA GLU A 579 3.78 19.23 19.03
C GLU A 579 4.58 18.46 20.10
N SER A 580 3.92 17.98 21.16
CA SER A 580 4.52 17.14 22.18
C SER A 580 4.93 15.78 21.61
N LEU A 581 4.00 15.10 20.92
CA LEU A 581 4.25 13.80 20.29
C LEU A 581 5.31 13.88 19.19
N THR A 582 5.32 14.98 18.43
CA THR A 582 6.35 15.23 17.40
C THR A 582 7.74 15.38 18.03
N ARG A 583 7.85 16.06 19.17
CA ARG A 583 9.10 16.14 19.93
C ARG A 583 9.52 14.80 20.51
N GLU A 584 8.59 13.98 21.00
CA GLU A 584 8.91 12.63 21.48
C GLU A 584 9.40 11.70 20.36
N LEU A 585 8.77 11.76 19.17
CA LEU A 585 9.23 11.03 17.99
C LEU A 585 10.62 11.46 17.53
N ALA A 586 10.94 12.76 17.57
CA ALA A 586 12.28 13.28 17.28
C ALA A 586 13.33 12.80 18.30
N LEU A 587 12.96 12.73 19.59
CA LEU A 587 13.83 12.19 20.63
C LEU A 587 14.02 10.67 20.49
N MET A 588 12.97 9.92 20.16
CA MET A 588 13.08 8.48 19.95
C MET A 588 13.88 8.14 18.70
N SER A 589 13.70 8.86 17.60
CA SER A 589 14.48 8.68 16.38
C SER A 589 15.96 9.01 16.59
N SER A 590 16.29 10.12 17.26
CA SER A 590 17.69 10.44 17.61
C SER A 590 18.31 9.39 18.55
N SER A 591 17.54 8.88 19.52
CA SER A 591 17.97 7.77 20.39
C SER A 591 18.28 6.50 19.60
N TRP A 592 17.42 6.20 18.62
CA TRP A 592 17.55 5.05 17.75
C TRP A 592 18.78 5.17 16.85
N TYR A 593 18.99 6.33 16.23
CA TYR A 593 20.19 6.63 15.43
C TYR A 593 21.47 6.57 16.26
N GLU A 594 21.47 7.04 17.52
CA GLU A 594 22.61 6.87 18.42
C GLU A 594 22.88 5.39 18.77
N LEU A 595 21.83 4.60 19.01
CA LEU A 595 21.95 3.17 19.32
C LEU A 595 22.49 2.39 18.12
N GLN A 596 22.00 2.72 16.91
CA GLN A 596 22.45 2.13 15.66
C GLN A 596 23.90 2.54 15.34
N GLY A 597 24.25 3.81 15.59
CA GLY A 597 25.62 4.31 15.49
C GLY A 597 26.57 3.56 16.44
N LYS A 598 26.16 3.36 17.70
CA LYS A 598 26.93 2.60 18.70
C LYS A 598 27.05 1.11 18.36
N ASN A 599 26.05 0.50 17.72
CA ASN A 599 26.13 -0.87 17.19
C ASN A 599 27.04 -0.99 15.95
N SER A 600 27.18 0.10 15.16
CA SER A 600 28.09 0.13 14.01
C SER A 600 29.56 0.37 14.38
N THR A 601 29.82 1.07 15.49
CA THR A 601 31.17 1.26 16.02
C THR A 601 31.51 0.16 17.02
N ASN A 602 32.36 -0.76 16.60
CA ASN A 602 32.65 -2.04 17.24
C ASN A 602 33.49 -1.97 18.55
N ASN A 603 33.21 -1.01 19.44
CA ASN A 603 33.93 -0.84 20.70
C ASN A 603 33.00 -0.35 21.83
N ILE A 604 32.22 -1.26 22.42
CA ILE A 604 31.85 -1.29 23.85
C ILE A 604 31.49 -2.74 24.18
N PRO A 605 31.98 -3.30 25.31
CA PRO A 605 31.59 -4.64 25.75
C PRO A 605 30.11 -4.63 26.09
N THR A 606 29.30 -5.41 25.37
CA THR A 606 27.96 -5.80 25.79
C THR A 606 28.09 -6.60 27.07
N SER A 607 28.07 -5.89 28.20
CA SER A 607 27.93 -6.50 29.52
C SER A 607 26.67 -7.34 29.49
N ARG A 608 26.85 -8.66 29.63
CA ARG A 608 25.79 -9.66 29.80
C ARG A 608 24.80 -9.15 30.84
N TYR A 609 23.64 -8.71 30.40
CA TYR A 609 22.47 -8.58 31.25
C TYR A 609 22.06 -10.01 31.64
N ARG A 610 22.55 -10.46 32.79
CA ARG A 610 21.99 -11.61 33.49
C ARG A 610 20.60 -11.22 33.96
N HIS A 611 19.62 -12.05 33.63
CA HIS A 611 18.32 -12.08 34.28
C HIS A 611 18.48 -12.09 35.81
N GLY A 612 17.92 -11.07 36.45
CA GLY A 612 17.76 -10.98 37.89
C GLY A 612 16.64 -9.99 38.16
N ALA A 613 15.57 -10.47 38.78
CA ALA A 613 14.40 -9.68 39.17
C ALA A 613 14.81 -8.52 40.09
N ALA A 614 14.97 -7.32 39.53
CA ALA A 614 15.06 -6.07 40.29
C ALA A 614 14.80 -4.87 39.37
N GLY A 615 13.78 -4.08 39.70
CA GLY A 615 13.83 -2.63 39.50
C GLY A 615 13.14 -2.07 38.27
N LEU A 616 11.84 -1.82 38.41
CA LEU A 616 11.12 -0.70 37.74
C LEU A 616 11.84 0.66 37.94
N VAL A 617 12.82 0.72 38.84
CA VAL A 617 13.64 1.88 39.21
C VAL A 617 14.77 2.19 38.21
N ASP A 618 15.27 1.22 37.44
CA ASP A 618 16.38 1.47 36.50
C ASP A 618 15.92 1.93 35.10
N ALA A 619 14.63 1.81 34.78
CA ALA A 619 14.02 2.45 33.60
C ALA A 619 14.12 3.98 33.65
N HIS A 620 14.26 4.57 34.86
CA HIS A 620 14.42 6.01 35.07
C HIS A 620 15.85 6.54 34.90
N LYS A 621 16.86 5.67 34.71
CA LYS A 621 18.27 6.09 34.53
C LYS A 621 18.79 6.00 33.10
N GLY A 622 17.98 5.49 32.17
CA GLY A 622 18.32 5.40 30.76
C GLY A 622 18.56 6.77 30.13
N TRP A 623 19.42 6.85 29.12
CA TRP A 623 19.73 8.09 28.39
C TRP A 623 18.45 8.79 27.88
N LEU A 624 17.49 8.03 27.38
CA LEU A 624 16.15 8.47 27.01
C LEU A 624 15.38 9.11 28.18
N ALA A 625 15.45 8.54 29.38
CA ALA A 625 14.80 9.11 30.56
C ALA A 625 15.48 10.41 31.02
N LYS A 626 16.82 10.51 30.88
CA LYS A 626 17.56 11.77 31.13
C LYS A 626 17.24 12.86 30.11
N GLN A 627 17.12 12.49 28.83
CA GLN A 627 16.70 13.40 27.75
C GLN A 627 15.25 13.87 27.97
N ARG A 628 14.32 12.95 28.28
CA ARG A 628 12.93 13.28 28.63
C ARG A 628 12.84 14.22 29.84
N SER A 629 13.67 14.00 30.87
CA SER A 629 13.73 14.89 32.05
C SER A 629 14.37 16.26 31.77
N ALA A 630 15.23 16.38 30.77
CA ALA A 630 15.85 17.66 30.38
C ALA A 630 14.93 18.50 29.46
N VAL A 631 14.10 17.83 28.66
CA VAL A 631 13.13 18.47 27.75
C VAL A 631 11.81 18.80 28.47
N ALA A 632 11.39 17.98 29.43
CA ALA A 632 10.23 18.24 30.28
C ALA A 632 10.58 19.16 31.47
N GLY A 633 11.39 20.19 31.25
CA GLY A 633 11.95 21.07 32.30
C GLY A 633 10.97 21.37 33.44
N ARG A 634 11.48 21.29 34.68
CA ARG A 634 10.86 21.96 35.82
C ARG A 634 10.81 23.46 35.60
#